data_AF-A0A0E9NNJ6-F1
#
_entry.id   AF-A0A0E9NNJ6-F1
#
_cell.length_a   1.000
_cell.length_b   1.000
_cell.length_c   1.000
_cell.angle_alpha   90.00
_cell.angle_beta   90.00
_cell.angle_gamma   90.00
#
_symmetry.space_group_name_H-M   'P 1'
#
loop_
_entity.id
_entity.type
_entity.pdbx_description
1 polymer ?
#
loop_
_entity_poly.entity_id
_entity_poly.type
_entity_poly.pdbx_seq_one_letter_code
_entity_poly.pdbx_strand_id
1 'polypeptide(L)'
;MKGPRREGPSGRPVCGSAPEKEAGDWRVQPLHDLAYQVHNQLQLIRTTMRSLTLLACVLPLLSYTTAFRYDASNTPLWKRDYEGREYYALQLSEGMRPETVESEYDLRFEGPIGALEDHYLFSTSEYEPIERRDELHTLRKRRLEKRSTVEHDILWMERQKPGSKRLVKRSLPVEERQTFDLTGSPKERFEIVKHALGIQDPIFKDQWHILNTVQEGHDLNVTGVWAQGITGHNVTTAIVDDGLDFTSLDLADSYYAAGSYDFNAHSPDPLPKLSDDQHGTRCAGEIAATKNDVCGVGLAFDSKVAGLRILSAVISDADEAIAMNYDYQYNDIYSCSWGPPDDGQAMDAPGILIKRAMVNGVNRGRNGLGSIYVFATGNGAANGDNCNFDGYTNSIYSITVGAIDRKGLHPYYSEECSAQLVVTYSSGSGDYIHTTDIGTNKCTNHHGGTSAAAPLGAGVIALVLSVRPDLGWRDVQYLVVETAVPVNVDDEDWEVTGAGYWYNHKYGYGKLDAWAIVERAKEWEVVKPQAWHNISYVEVNEPIPNNQGAQGEAVRSVVTITKDDLKKSNLERVEHITVTVNIDHQRRGDISVDLVGPRGHVSKLAVARRNDNSAEGIRDWTFMTVKHWGESGVGDWTLIVRDEKNSQYSGKLLNWRMTLWGESVDPALAVPHPLPGTDDDHPLPPDPVLPSTTASATYSQSAHPRPVISITKAESGHAASVHSAQVSTVPHPKVKPTTTATATTTTTTGVAATATPVQEDEKVSDETTSATETATTGKTYEIMGNEYGLIVIVVVFVSVGTALLGAAIAAVYFFIRRQRLRAAQREDYEFKVLRNTGDADVDETPAEVKRGGVEGVLYDAFDARDSDEEIFDALGEVSDDDEEDEERRSIKTIEFFPVVNVNLPKPPHSRNYKKDMSPTAPFMVAIAGGPAAGKKTICKAIASSLQTLHNPPNVLHLALSDFHYELGKDAQAEDTEGGVQEINWHAPGAYDFDLLTTTLTSLTSLASSDPDLKIPTFDRSTHTRKFITPITCSGRETTQIDVVLVEGEYTLWSKMVREELVSLRVFADLDADERLSRLVLRDTEEKGYPLAAILDDYVKFAKPSFDEFILPTKQFADIILPRGDLNTQGIELIGLHITEALRARQNKDVVVVEKKKGPRMSAMAVVSGTETPGGSWREIPREGGSFYEIGG
;
A
#
# COMPACT_ATOMS: atom_id res chain seq x y z
N MET A 1 59.11 64.54 7.72
CA MET A 1 59.26 63.18 8.29
C MET A 1 57.86 62.70 8.68
N LYS A 2 57.45 61.44 8.61
CA LYS A 2 57.97 60.16 8.04
C LYS A 2 56.72 59.24 7.94
N GLY A 3 56.43 58.42 6.93
CA GLY A 3 57.16 58.00 5.73
C GLY A 3 58.24 56.95 6.05
N PRO A 4 58.24 55.71 5.51
CA PRO A 4 57.58 55.16 4.28
C PRO A 4 56.25 54.40 4.60
N ARG A 5 55.53 53.56 3.80
CA ARG A 5 55.36 53.11 2.36
C ARG A 5 54.09 52.16 2.34
N ARG A 6 53.40 51.74 1.25
CA ARG A 6 53.25 52.12 -0.19
C ARG A 6 51.92 51.51 -0.75
N GLU A 7 51.66 51.62 -2.06
CA GLU A 7 50.45 51.15 -2.82
C GLU A 7 50.84 50.24 -4.02
N GLY A 8 49.96 49.59 -4.82
CA GLY A 8 48.49 49.58 -4.95
C GLY A 8 47.97 48.62 -6.08
N PRO A 9 46.65 48.53 -6.38
CA PRO A 9 46.01 47.41 -7.13
C PRO A 9 45.20 47.75 -8.44
N SER A 10 44.65 46.72 -9.12
CA SER A 10 43.37 46.66 -9.93
C SER A 10 43.22 47.24 -11.38
N GLY A 11 42.31 46.66 -12.21
CA GLY A 11 41.29 47.44 -12.98
C GLY A 11 41.06 47.39 -14.54
N ARG A 12 40.29 46.41 -15.08
CA ARG A 12 39.42 46.42 -16.33
C ARG A 12 39.93 47.06 -17.70
N PRO A 13 39.12 47.65 -18.64
CA PRO A 13 38.85 47.05 -19.98
C PRO A 13 38.94 47.98 -21.25
N VAL A 14 38.97 47.43 -22.50
CA VAL A 14 39.02 48.25 -23.77
C VAL A 14 38.23 47.65 -24.99
N CYS A 15 37.76 48.57 -25.85
CA CYS A 15 36.91 48.57 -27.07
C CYS A 15 37.27 47.67 -28.30
N GLY A 16 36.53 47.85 -29.42
CA GLY A 16 36.75 47.23 -30.74
C GLY A 16 36.41 48.12 -31.95
N SER A 17 35.98 47.48 -33.07
CA SER A 17 35.46 48.02 -34.36
C SER A 17 36.39 48.83 -35.32
N ALA A 18 36.86 48.16 -36.40
CA ALA A 18 36.82 48.54 -37.85
C ALA A 18 37.47 49.88 -38.36
N PRO A 19 37.62 50.14 -39.69
CA PRO A 19 37.31 49.32 -40.88
C PRO A 19 38.42 49.24 -41.99
N GLU A 20 38.14 48.40 -43.01
CA GLU A 20 38.46 48.49 -44.46
C GLU A 20 39.88 48.70 -45.09
N LYS A 21 40.09 47.88 -46.16
CA LYS A 21 40.57 48.18 -47.54
C LYS A 21 41.94 47.68 -48.09
N GLU A 22 41.80 47.02 -49.26
CA GLU A 22 42.63 47.00 -50.49
C GLU A 22 44.07 46.40 -50.54
N ALA A 23 44.13 45.19 -51.15
CA ALA A 23 45.01 44.70 -52.23
C ALA A 23 46.43 45.28 -52.46
N GLY A 24 47.43 44.39 -52.71
CA GLY A 24 48.84 44.82 -52.91
C GLY A 24 49.86 43.91 -53.64
N ASP A 25 49.43 42.89 -54.39
CA ASP A 25 50.24 42.14 -55.41
C ASP A 25 51.46 41.28 -54.94
N TRP A 26 52.02 40.48 -55.86
CA TRP A 26 52.92 39.34 -55.64
C TRP A 26 54.32 39.48 -56.26
N ARG A 27 55.31 38.76 -55.70
CA ARG A 27 56.43 38.21 -56.49
C ARG A 27 56.73 36.77 -56.09
N VAL A 28 57.04 35.94 -57.08
CA VAL A 28 57.13 34.47 -56.97
C VAL A 28 58.57 34.00 -56.77
N GLN A 29 58.76 33.00 -55.90
CA GLN A 29 59.93 32.11 -55.89
C GLN A 29 59.52 30.66 -56.21
N PRO A 30 60.47 29.78 -56.62
CA PRO A 30 60.12 28.61 -57.43
C PRO A 30 59.37 27.48 -56.69
N LEU A 31 58.42 26.87 -57.41
CA LEU A 31 57.52 25.80 -56.94
C LEU A 31 58.21 24.49 -56.48
N HIS A 32 59.52 24.33 -56.71
CA HIS A 32 60.21 23.05 -56.54
C HIS A 32 60.50 22.69 -55.07
N ASP A 33 60.90 23.67 -54.25
CA ASP A 33 61.08 23.46 -52.80
C ASP A 33 59.73 23.34 -52.09
N LEU A 34 58.71 24.08 -52.57
CA LEU A 34 57.35 23.99 -52.06
C LEU A 34 56.77 22.58 -52.24
N ALA A 35 57.01 21.94 -53.39
CA ALA A 35 56.58 20.56 -53.62
C ALA A 35 57.24 19.56 -52.63
N TYR A 36 58.52 19.76 -52.28
CA TYR A 36 59.23 18.88 -51.35
C TYR A 36 58.81 19.12 -49.89
N GLN A 37 58.61 20.38 -49.49
CA GLN A 37 58.03 20.73 -48.19
C GLN A 37 56.59 20.23 -48.05
N VAL A 38 55.74 20.40 -49.07
CA VAL A 38 54.36 19.88 -49.07
C VAL A 38 54.34 18.35 -49.03
N HIS A 39 55.26 17.65 -49.72
CA HIS A 39 55.35 16.20 -49.59
C HIS A 39 55.71 15.77 -48.15
N ASN A 40 56.74 16.36 -47.55
CA ASN A 40 57.12 16.02 -46.18
C ASN A 40 56.05 16.42 -45.14
N GLN A 41 55.38 17.56 -45.32
CA GLN A 41 54.23 17.94 -44.49
C GLN A 41 53.06 16.97 -44.67
N LEU A 42 52.76 16.50 -45.89
CA LEU A 42 51.71 15.49 -46.11
C LEU A 42 52.09 14.13 -45.53
N GLN A 43 53.37 13.74 -45.51
CA GLN A 43 53.82 12.53 -44.82
C GLN A 43 53.77 12.68 -43.29
N LEU A 44 54.11 13.87 -42.75
CA LEU A 44 54.00 14.18 -41.33
C LEU A 44 52.53 14.24 -40.88
N ILE A 45 51.64 14.81 -41.68
CA ILE A 45 50.19 14.81 -41.46
C ILE A 45 49.63 13.40 -41.58
N ARG A 46 50.09 12.57 -42.53
CA ARG A 46 49.66 11.16 -42.63
C ARG A 46 50.17 10.29 -41.48
N THR A 47 51.36 10.55 -40.94
CA THR A 47 51.88 9.81 -39.77
C THR A 47 51.26 10.28 -38.47
N THR A 48 51.05 11.59 -38.28
CA THR A 48 50.29 12.11 -37.13
C THR A 48 48.81 11.72 -37.18
N MET A 49 48.14 11.77 -38.34
CA MET A 49 46.77 11.24 -38.48
C MET A 49 46.71 9.72 -38.25
N ARG A 50 47.70 8.93 -38.68
CA ARG A 50 47.77 7.49 -38.34
C ARG A 50 48.03 7.26 -36.86
N SER A 51 48.83 8.11 -36.22
CA SER A 51 49.07 8.04 -34.76
C SER A 51 47.83 8.46 -33.99
N LEU A 52 47.07 9.46 -34.48
CA LEU A 52 45.80 9.92 -33.91
C LEU A 52 44.66 8.93 -34.14
N THR A 53 44.58 8.22 -35.28
CA THR A 53 43.62 7.13 -35.43
C THR A 53 44.02 5.89 -34.65
N LEU A 54 45.32 5.59 -34.50
CA LEU A 54 45.76 4.59 -33.52
C LEU A 54 45.40 5.00 -32.10
N LEU A 55 45.61 6.25 -31.70
CA LEU A 55 45.23 6.74 -30.36
C LEU A 55 43.70 6.72 -30.16
N ALA A 56 42.93 7.13 -31.18
CA ALA A 56 41.47 7.15 -31.15
C ALA A 56 40.83 5.74 -31.25
N CYS A 57 41.56 4.73 -31.71
CA CYS A 57 41.14 3.32 -31.62
C CYS A 57 41.63 2.65 -30.32
N VAL A 58 42.82 3.00 -29.83
CA VAL A 58 43.44 2.38 -28.64
C VAL A 58 42.91 2.96 -27.34
N LEU A 59 42.51 4.25 -27.29
CA LEU A 59 41.88 4.83 -26.10
C LEU A 59 40.53 4.14 -25.77
N PRO A 60 39.60 3.94 -26.71
CA PRO A 60 38.41 3.10 -26.48
C PRO A 60 38.77 1.67 -26.06
N LEU A 61 39.78 1.05 -26.68
CA LEU A 61 40.19 -0.33 -26.34
C LEU A 61 40.83 -0.45 -24.95
N LEU A 62 41.47 0.60 -24.42
CA LEU A 62 42.02 0.61 -23.06
C LEU A 62 40.96 0.92 -21.99
N SER A 63 39.91 1.69 -22.31
CA SER A 63 38.73 1.74 -21.46
C SER A 63 37.94 0.43 -21.49
N TYR A 64 37.89 -0.27 -22.63
CA TYR A 64 37.19 -1.56 -22.76
C TYR A 64 37.83 -2.72 -21.96
N THR A 65 39.10 -2.64 -21.57
CA THR A 65 39.76 -3.69 -20.76
C THR A 65 39.77 -3.41 -19.25
N THR A 66 39.23 -2.26 -18.83
CA THR A 66 39.00 -1.93 -17.40
C THR A 66 37.51 -1.76 -17.07
N ALA A 67 36.64 -1.60 -18.08
CA ALA A 67 35.19 -1.55 -17.96
C ALA A 67 34.48 -2.92 -18.15
N PHE A 68 35.15 -4.03 -17.86
CA PHE A 68 34.52 -5.35 -17.65
C PHE A 68 34.35 -5.64 -16.14
N ARG A 69 33.83 -4.66 -15.40
CA ARG A 69 32.84 -4.97 -14.35
C ARG A 69 31.49 -5.00 -15.06
N TYR A 70 30.69 -6.02 -14.81
CA TYR A 70 29.37 -6.16 -15.40
C TYR A 70 28.48 -5.02 -14.87
N ASP A 71 28.01 -4.13 -15.74
CA ASP A 71 27.03 -3.11 -15.35
C ASP A 71 25.66 -3.78 -15.22
N ALA A 72 25.40 -4.30 -14.02
CA ALA A 72 24.25 -5.15 -13.73
C ALA A 72 22.89 -4.46 -13.98
N SER A 73 22.87 -3.12 -14.08
CA SER A 73 21.71 -2.30 -14.39
C SER A 73 21.01 -2.64 -15.71
N ASN A 74 21.73 -3.22 -16.69
CA ASN A 74 21.25 -3.42 -18.06
C ASN A 74 21.09 -4.89 -18.47
N THR A 75 21.10 -5.83 -17.51
CA THR A 75 20.69 -7.21 -17.78
C THR A 75 19.16 -7.24 -17.97
N PRO A 76 18.60 -7.72 -19.11
CA PRO A 76 17.16 -7.69 -19.31
C PRO A 76 16.45 -8.61 -18.32
N LEU A 77 15.66 -8.05 -17.41
CA LEU A 77 14.83 -8.83 -16.49
C LEU A 77 13.71 -9.51 -17.29
N TRP A 78 13.89 -10.79 -17.60
CA TRP A 78 12.87 -11.61 -18.26
C TRP A 78 11.87 -12.17 -17.25
N LYS A 79 10.59 -12.26 -17.63
CA LYS A 79 9.60 -13.00 -16.84
C LYS A 79 10.06 -14.44 -16.66
N ARG A 80 10.14 -14.89 -15.40
CA ARG A 80 10.62 -16.22 -15.02
C ARG A 80 9.53 -17.28 -15.13
N ASP A 81 9.93 -18.45 -15.60
CA ASP A 81 9.08 -19.61 -15.86
C ASP A 81 9.19 -20.60 -14.69
N TYR A 82 8.46 -20.32 -13.60
CA TYR A 82 8.42 -21.19 -12.42
C TYR A 82 7.52 -22.44 -12.59
N GLU A 83 6.94 -22.64 -13.77
CA GLU A 83 6.15 -23.84 -14.13
C GLU A 83 7.04 -24.88 -14.83
N GLY A 84 7.99 -24.45 -15.67
CA GLY A 84 8.97 -25.32 -16.33
C GLY A 84 10.34 -25.43 -15.64
N ARG A 85 10.66 -24.54 -14.67
CA ARG A 85 12.01 -24.42 -14.08
C ARG A 85 12.03 -24.17 -12.58
N GLU A 86 13.03 -24.75 -11.91
CA GLU A 86 13.42 -24.33 -10.57
C GLU A 86 14.53 -23.27 -10.65
N TYR A 87 14.37 -22.17 -9.89
CA TYR A 87 15.34 -21.07 -9.83
C TYR A 87 16.09 -21.06 -8.50
N TYR A 88 17.37 -20.69 -8.53
CA TYR A 88 18.25 -20.66 -7.38
C TYR A 88 19.05 -19.35 -7.35
N ALA A 89 18.99 -18.65 -6.22
CA ALA A 89 19.86 -17.51 -5.93
C ALA A 89 21.12 -18.05 -5.22
N LEU A 90 22.29 -17.73 -5.76
CA LEU A 90 23.60 -18.16 -5.25
C LEU A 90 24.45 -16.92 -4.92
N GLN A 91 25.24 -17.01 -3.86
CA GLN A 91 26.34 -16.10 -3.57
C GLN A 91 27.66 -16.83 -3.83
N LEU A 92 28.55 -16.27 -4.65
CA LEU A 92 29.82 -16.89 -5.04
C LEU A 92 31.01 -16.29 -4.28
N SER A 93 32.16 -16.97 -4.29
CA SER A 93 33.42 -16.45 -3.73
C SER A 93 34.09 -15.42 -4.65
N GLU A 94 34.82 -14.47 -4.05
CA GLU A 94 35.48 -13.37 -4.79
C GLU A 94 36.42 -13.91 -5.87
N GLY A 95 36.10 -13.63 -7.13
CA GLY A 95 36.89 -14.04 -8.30
C GLY A 95 36.43 -15.33 -8.99
N MET A 96 35.45 -16.06 -8.42
CA MET A 96 34.78 -17.16 -9.11
C MET A 96 33.75 -16.63 -10.12
N ARG A 97 33.45 -17.39 -11.17
CA ARG A 97 32.68 -16.91 -12.34
C ARG A 97 31.36 -17.66 -12.52
N PRO A 98 30.22 -16.98 -12.80
CA PRO A 98 28.95 -17.65 -13.03
C PRO A 98 28.98 -18.72 -14.12
N GLU A 99 29.76 -18.53 -15.19
CA GLU A 99 29.89 -19.50 -16.30
C GLU A 99 30.63 -20.78 -15.86
N THR A 100 31.40 -20.74 -14.77
CA THR A 100 32.01 -21.94 -14.18
C THR A 100 30.96 -22.77 -13.46
N VAL A 101 30.10 -22.14 -12.64
CA VAL A 101 28.96 -22.79 -11.98
C VAL A 101 28.02 -23.42 -13.01
N GLU A 102 27.72 -22.71 -14.10
CA GLU A 102 26.91 -23.22 -15.20
C GLU A 102 27.50 -24.49 -15.82
N SER A 103 28.82 -24.52 -16.03
CA SER A 103 29.52 -25.68 -16.60
C SER A 103 29.74 -26.86 -15.66
N GLU A 104 29.73 -26.64 -14.34
CA GLU A 104 30.05 -27.67 -13.33
C GLU A 104 28.79 -28.28 -12.66
N TYR A 105 27.71 -27.50 -12.52
CA TYR A 105 26.46 -27.93 -11.88
C TYR A 105 25.28 -28.08 -12.85
N ASP A 106 25.49 -27.87 -14.16
CA ASP A 106 24.45 -27.94 -15.21
C ASP A 106 23.27 -26.98 -14.96
N LEU A 107 23.61 -25.81 -14.39
CA LEU A 107 22.68 -24.74 -14.00
C LEU A 107 22.75 -23.59 -15.00
N ARG A 108 21.67 -23.30 -15.72
CA ARG A 108 21.63 -22.14 -16.63
C ARG A 108 21.82 -20.85 -15.85
N PHE A 109 22.75 -19.99 -16.26
CA PHE A 109 22.90 -18.66 -15.71
C PHE A 109 21.79 -17.72 -16.25
N GLU A 110 21.08 -17.04 -15.35
CA GLU A 110 19.97 -16.13 -15.69
C GLU A 110 20.33 -14.65 -15.51
N GLY A 111 21.33 -14.32 -14.67
CA GLY A 111 21.84 -12.95 -14.49
C GLY A 111 22.27 -12.62 -13.05
N PRO A 112 22.83 -11.42 -12.80
CA PRO A 112 23.07 -10.90 -11.44
C PRO A 112 21.75 -10.52 -10.74
N ILE A 113 21.73 -10.56 -9.41
CA ILE A 113 20.55 -10.15 -8.60
C ILE A 113 20.62 -8.65 -8.34
N GLY A 114 20.29 -7.86 -9.37
CA GLY A 114 20.22 -6.41 -9.31
C GLY A 114 21.57 -5.78 -8.96
N ALA A 115 21.61 -4.99 -7.89
CA ALA A 115 22.80 -4.27 -7.43
C ALA A 115 23.65 -5.03 -6.39
N LEU A 116 23.32 -6.29 -6.08
CA LEU A 116 24.06 -7.10 -5.11
C LEU A 116 25.31 -7.72 -5.75
N GLU A 117 26.50 -7.25 -5.37
CA GLU A 117 27.78 -7.86 -5.76
C GLU A 117 27.85 -9.33 -5.33
N ASP A 118 28.45 -10.16 -6.19
CA ASP A 118 28.61 -11.61 -6.05
C ASP A 118 27.33 -12.46 -5.88
N HIS A 119 26.15 -11.86 -6.08
CA HIS A 119 24.85 -12.53 -6.04
C HIS A 119 24.28 -12.75 -7.45
N TYR A 120 23.98 -14.00 -7.77
CA TYR A 120 23.62 -14.45 -9.11
C TYR A 120 22.42 -15.39 -9.09
N LEU A 121 21.60 -15.31 -10.11
CA LEU A 121 20.44 -16.18 -10.33
C LEU A 121 20.76 -17.24 -11.38
N PHE A 122 20.37 -18.48 -11.07
CA PHE A 122 20.49 -19.64 -11.93
C PHE A 122 19.15 -20.36 -12.06
N SER A 123 18.96 -21.19 -13.09
CA SER A 123 17.80 -22.08 -13.24
C SER A 123 18.15 -23.47 -13.75
N THR A 124 17.28 -24.45 -13.47
CA THR A 124 17.35 -25.81 -14.03
C THR A 124 15.97 -26.27 -14.50
N SER A 125 15.94 -27.23 -15.42
CA SER A 125 14.71 -27.77 -16.03
C SER A 125 14.04 -28.79 -15.11
N GLU A 126 12.72 -28.75 -14.97
CA GLU A 126 12.02 -29.72 -14.11
C GLU A 126 12.10 -31.17 -14.62
N TYR A 127 12.36 -31.35 -15.92
CA TYR A 127 12.32 -32.61 -16.66
C TYR A 127 13.62 -33.44 -16.63
N GLU A 128 14.63 -33.03 -15.84
CA GLU A 128 15.87 -33.80 -15.71
C GLU A 128 15.77 -34.95 -14.68
N PRO A 129 16.51 -36.07 -14.85
CA PRO A 129 16.39 -37.24 -13.98
C PRO A 129 16.68 -36.96 -12.49
N ILE A 130 15.86 -37.56 -11.63
CA ILE A 130 15.85 -37.38 -10.16
C ILE A 130 17.24 -37.57 -9.52
N GLU A 131 18.08 -38.44 -10.08
CA GLU A 131 19.44 -38.72 -9.61
C GLU A 131 20.34 -37.46 -9.54
N ARG A 132 20.15 -36.47 -10.42
CA ARG A 132 20.90 -35.19 -10.37
C ARG A 132 20.38 -34.21 -9.30
N ARG A 133 19.08 -34.26 -8.97
CA ARG A 133 18.50 -33.45 -7.87
C ARG A 133 19.05 -33.87 -6.50
N ASP A 134 19.33 -35.16 -6.31
CA ASP A 134 19.92 -35.66 -5.05
C ASP A 134 21.38 -35.20 -4.85
N GLU A 135 22.14 -34.89 -5.90
CA GLU A 135 23.47 -34.28 -5.74
C GLU A 135 23.35 -32.82 -5.23
N LEU A 136 22.44 -32.03 -5.79
CA LEU A 136 22.16 -30.66 -5.30
C LEU A 136 21.59 -30.66 -3.86
N HIS A 137 20.74 -31.63 -3.53
CA HIS A 137 20.22 -31.79 -2.17
C HIS A 137 21.25 -32.37 -1.18
N THR A 138 22.22 -33.18 -1.62
CA THR A 138 23.30 -33.66 -0.73
C THR A 138 24.35 -32.60 -0.44
N LEU A 139 24.51 -31.54 -1.24
CA LEU A 139 25.30 -30.35 -0.85
C LEU A 139 24.79 -29.73 0.47
N ARG A 140 23.46 -29.62 0.65
CA ARG A 140 22.85 -29.18 1.94
C ARG A 140 23.15 -30.12 3.11
N LYS A 141 23.57 -31.36 2.86
CA LYS A 141 23.77 -32.42 3.88
C LYS A 141 25.25 -32.74 4.15
N ARG A 142 26.15 -32.52 3.17
CA ARG A 142 27.59 -32.81 3.25
C ARG A 142 28.41 -31.75 3.97
N ARG A 143 27.84 -30.60 4.34
CA ARG A 143 28.48 -29.55 5.16
C ARG A 143 29.02 -30.04 6.53
N LEU A 144 28.67 -31.26 6.95
CA LEU A 144 29.20 -31.96 8.13
C LEU A 144 30.44 -32.84 7.87
N GLU A 145 30.74 -33.23 6.63
CA GLU A 145 31.81 -34.17 6.29
C GLU A 145 32.75 -33.61 5.20
N LYS A 146 33.78 -32.84 5.63
CA LYS A 146 34.76 -32.16 4.78
C LYS A 146 35.40 -33.04 3.70
N ARG A 147 34.92 -33.02 2.44
CA ARG A 147 35.65 -33.68 1.34
C ARG A 147 35.37 -33.27 -0.13
N SER A 148 35.31 -31.97 -0.43
CA SER A 148 35.63 -31.47 -1.78
C SER A 148 36.48 -30.20 -1.73
N THR A 149 37.26 -29.94 -2.80
CA THR A 149 38.11 -28.75 -2.96
C THR A 149 37.40 -27.56 -3.61
N VAL A 150 36.23 -27.77 -4.23
CA VAL A 150 35.41 -26.70 -4.87
C VAL A 150 34.22 -26.28 -3.97
N GLU A 151 33.91 -27.09 -2.96
CA GLU A 151 32.84 -26.89 -1.96
C GLU A 151 33.07 -25.67 -1.01
N HIS A 152 34.05 -24.82 -1.32
CA HIS A 152 34.35 -23.56 -0.62
C HIS A 152 33.93 -22.32 -1.44
N ASP A 153 33.55 -22.48 -2.71
CA ASP A 153 33.39 -21.35 -3.65
C ASP A 153 31.93 -20.88 -3.87
N ILE A 154 30.95 -21.61 -3.32
CA ILE A 154 29.55 -21.16 -3.21
C ILE A 154 29.28 -20.87 -1.73
N LEU A 155 29.16 -19.59 -1.37
CA LEU A 155 29.05 -19.13 0.01
C LEU A 155 27.64 -19.35 0.59
N TRP A 156 26.61 -19.16 -0.23
CA TRP A 156 25.20 -19.28 0.14
C TRP A 156 24.34 -19.66 -1.09
N MET A 157 23.21 -20.35 -0.85
CA MET A 157 22.27 -20.76 -1.89
C MET A 157 20.83 -20.90 -1.35
N GLU A 158 19.87 -20.26 -2.01
CA GLU A 158 18.44 -20.41 -1.73
C GLU A 158 17.61 -20.63 -3.02
N ARG A 159 16.71 -21.62 -2.99
CA ARG A 159 15.76 -21.88 -4.07
C ARG A 159 14.67 -20.81 -4.07
N GLN A 160 14.63 -20.01 -5.13
CA GLN A 160 13.63 -18.98 -5.34
C GLN A 160 12.29 -19.60 -5.74
N LYS A 161 11.20 -19.05 -5.21
CA LYS A 161 9.81 -19.37 -5.57
C LYS A 161 8.99 -18.07 -5.66
N PRO A 162 7.91 -18.02 -6.45
CA PRO A 162 6.86 -17.04 -6.24
C PRO A 162 6.18 -17.31 -4.90
N GLY A 163 5.98 -16.27 -4.09
CA GLY A 163 5.00 -16.31 -2.99
C GLY A 163 5.26 -17.31 -1.86
N SER A 164 6.44 -17.25 -1.23
CA SER A 164 6.57 -17.71 0.17
C SER A 164 5.88 -16.75 1.15
N LYS A 165 5.63 -15.50 0.74
CA LYS A 165 5.06 -14.41 1.53
C LYS A 165 3.96 -13.72 0.73
N ARG A 166 2.95 -13.19 1.41
CA ARG A 166 1.86 -12.39 0.82
C ARG A 166 1.94 -10.96 1.37
N LEU A 167 2.59 -10.08 0.62
CA LEU A 167 2.53 -8.64 0.86
C LEU A 167 1.09 -8.14 0.66
N VAL A 168 0.70 -7.11 1.41
CA VAL A 168 -0.66 -6.55 1.35
C VAL A 168 -0.61 -5.04 1.11
N LYS A 169 -1.39 -4.56 0.13
CA LYS A 169 -1.66 -3.13 -0.09
C LYS A 169 -2.42 -2.57 1.12
N ARG A 170 -1.79 -1.68 1.89
CA ARG A 170 -2.35 -1.15 3.14
C ARG A 170 -3.52 -0.20 2.85
N SER A 171 -4.75 -0.59 3.18
CA SER A 171 -5.96 0.18 2.82
C SER A 171 -7.09 0.06 3.87
N LEU A 172 -7.99 1.05 3.92
CA LEU A 172 -8.96 1.21 5.02
C LEU A 172 -10.44 0.93 4.65
N PRO A 173 -11.24 0.40 5.60
CA PRO A 173 -12.69 0.56 5.66
C PRO A 173 -13.14 2.02 5.94
N VAL A 174 -14.45 2.30 5.86
CA VAL A 174 -15.01 3.67 5.73
C VAL A 174 -15.97 4.06 6.88
N GLU A 175 -15.87 5.28 7.45
CA GLU A 175 -16.98 6.23 7.79
C GLU A 175 -16.49 7.55 8.49
N GLU A 176 -17.37 8.54 8.73
CA GLU A 176 -17.05 9.98 8.93
C GLU A 176 -17.36 10.61 10.34
N ARG A 177 -16.57 11.59 10.85
CA ARG A 177 -16.96 13.04 11.11
C ARG A 177 -16.06 13.94 12.01
N GLN A 178 -16.18 15.25 11.76
CA GLN A 178 -15.25 16.40 12.01
C GLN A 178 -15.53 17.17 13.33
N THR A 179 -15.01 18.36 13.77
CA THR A 179 -13.97 19.37 13.37
C THR A 179 -13.56 20.21 14.63
N PHE A 180 -12.76 21.30 14.52
CA PHE A 180 -12.39 22.29 15.59
C PHE A 180 -12.25 23.73 14.99
N ASP A 181 -11.72 24.75 15.73
CA ASP A 181 -11.55 26.17 15.28
C ASP A 181 -10.42 26.93 16.03
N LEU A 182 -9.73 27.89 15.38
CA LEU A 182 -8.89 28.94 15.99
C LEU A 182 -8.74 30.19 15.08
N THR A 183 -8.30 31.32 15.65
CA THR A 183 -8.60 32.66 15.11
C THR A 183 -7.47 33.36 14.34
N GLY A 184 -7.71 34.12 13.26
CA GLY A 184 -8.98 34.44 12.59
C GLY A 184 -8.96 34.22 11.07
N SER A 185 -10.16 34.34 10.48
CA SER A 185 -10.51 34.15 9.05
C SER A 185 -9.54 33.26 8.26
N PRO A 186 -9.58 31.92 8.44
CA PRO A 186 -8.67 31.01 7.75
C PRO A 186 -8.71 31.14 6.21
N LYS A 187 -9.87 31.55 5.66
CA LYS A 187 -10.07 31.83 4.23
C LYS A 187 -9.20 32.97 3.70
N GLU A 188 -8.91 33.99 4.50
CA GLU A 188 -8.06 35.11 4.09
C GLU A 188 -6.60 34.66 3.96
N ARG A 189 -6.14 33.77 4.85
CA ARG A 189 -4.79 33.17 4.77
C ARG A 189 -4.64 32.29 3.53
N PHE A 190 -5.67 31.48 3.25
CA PHE A 190 -5.70 30.61 2.08
C PHE A 190 -5.54 31.38 0.77
N GLU A 191 -6.35 32.42 0.54
CA GLU A 191 -6.27 33.22 -0.69
C GLU A 191 -4.93 33.97 -0.82
N ILE A 192 -4.34 34.41 0.30
CA ILE A 192 -2.98 35.01 0.31
C ILE A 192 -1.93 33.99 -0.14
N VAL A 193 -1.92 32.77 0.43
CA VAL A 193 -0.96 31.73 0.05
C VAL A 193 -1.16 31.30 -1.40
N LYS A 194 -2.41 31.05 -1.81
CA LYS A 194 -2.77 30.64 -3.18
C LYS A 194 -2.28 31.66 -4.22
N HIS A 195 -2.56 32.95 -3.99
CA HIS A 195 -2.11 34.03 -4.89
C HIS A 195 -0.60 34.26 -4.83
N ALA A 196 0.05 34.13 -3.66
CA ALA A 196 1.49 34.36 -3.54
C ALA A 196 2.33 33.29 -4.24
N LEU A 197 1.87 32.03 -4.24
CA LEU A 197 2.57 30.89 -4.86
C LEU A 197 2.11 30.57 -6.29
N GLY A 198 1.08 31.27 -6.79
CA GLY A 198 0.54 31.10 -8.15
C GLY A 198 -0.20 29.77 -8.35
N ILE A 199 -0.73 29.19 -7.27
CA ILE A 199 -1.46 27.92 -7.27
C ILE A 199 -2.85 28.16 -7.90
N GLN A 200 -3.27 27.31 -8.84
CA GLN A 200 -4.55 27.42 -9.55
C GLN A 200 -5.42 26.19 -9.32
N ASP A 201 -4.80 25.02 -9.35
CA ASP A 201 -5.10 23.70 -8.75
C ASP A 201 -6.45 23.61 -7.97
N PRO A 202 -7.46 22.87 -8.50
CA PRO A 202 -8.85 22.95 -8.03
C PRO A 202 -9.15 22.33 -6.64
N ILE A 203 -8.40 21.31 -6.19
CA ILE A 203 -8.57 20.69 -4.85
C ILE A 203 -7.54 21.17 -3.81
N PHE A 204 -6.64 22.10 -4.14
CA PHE A 204 -5.71 22.69 -3.16
C PHE A 204 -6.40 23.28 -1.92
N LYS A 205 -7.65 23.77 -2.09
CA LYS A 205 -8.51 24.27 -1.01
C LYS A 205 -8.96 23.18 -0.01
N ASP A 206 -8.95 21.93 -0.44
CA ASP A 206 -9.39 20.75 0.28
C ASP A 206 -8.19 19.95 0.85
N GLN A 207 -6.97 20.16 0.33
CA GLN A 207 -5.69 19.62 0.82
C GLN A 207 -5.25 20.21 2.19
N TRP A 208 -6.04 19.96 3.23
CA TRP A 208 -5.83 20.48 4.58
C TRP A 208 -4.49 20.08 5.23
N HIS A 209 -3.87 18.99 4.80
CA HIS A 209 -2.56 18.53 5.29
C HIS A 209 -1.41 19.48 4.90
N ILE A 210 -1.59 20.27 3.84
CA ILE A 210 -0.67 21.33 3.40
C ILE A 210 -0.95 22.66 4.12
N LEU A 211 -2.23 23.02 4.27
CA LEU A 211 -2.68 24.25 4.92
C LEU A 211 -4.07 24.06 5.54
N ASN A 212 -4.14 23.90 6.86
CA ASN A 212 -5.39 23.52 7.52
C ASN A 212 -6.24 24.75 7.89
N THR A 213 -7.20 25.05 7.02
CA THR A 213 -8.11 26.20 7.15
C THR A 213 -9.28 26.00 8.13
N VAL A 214 -9.23 24.97 8.98
CA VAL A 214 -10.28 24.70 9.99
C VAL A 214 -9.68 24.33 11.34
N GLN A 215 -8.66 23.47 11.38
CA GLN A 215 -7.86 23.20 12.58
C GLN A 215 -6.46 23.80 12.41
N GLU A 216 -6.34 25.10 12.69
CA GLU A 216 -5.08 25.83 12.47
C GLU A 216 -3.91 25.20 13.22
N GLY A 217 -2.77 25.01 12.54
CA GLY A 217 -1.59 24.32 13.09
C GLY A 217 -1.60 22.80 12.95
N HIS A 218 -2.72 22.19 12.56
CA HIS A 218 -2.82 20.78 12.18
C HIS A 218 -2.60 20.58 10.67
N ASP A 219 -1.50 21.14 10.17
CA ASP A 219 -0.89 20.89 8.86
C ASP A 219 0.64 20.67 8.99
N LEU A 220 1.30 20.41 7.86
CA LEU A 220 2.74 20.16 7.74
C LEU A 220 3.60 21.44 7.72
N ASN A 221 3.02 22.64 7.84
CA ASN A 221 3.75 23.92 7.85
C ASN A 221 4.59 24.18 6.57
N VAL A 222 4.25 23.52 5.46
CA VAL A 222 5.06 23.52 4.23
C VAL A 222 4.99 24.84 3.43
N THR A 223 3.91 25.61 3.59
CA THR A 223 3.70 26.84 2.81
C THR A 223 4.79 27.91 3.03
N GLY A 224 5.42 27.92 4.21
CA GLY A 224 6.58 28.77 4.49
C GLY A 224 7.85 28.33 3.75
N VAL A 225 8.05 27.02 3.55
CA VAL A 225 9.18 26.45 2.79
C VAL A 225 9.05 26.80 1.31
N TRP A 226 7.85 26.60 0.74
CA TRP A 226 7.53 26.99 -0.63
C TRP A 226 7.74 28.49 -0.90
N ALA A 227 7.44 29.35 0.07
CA ALA A 227 7.67 30.80 -0.04
C ALA A 227 9.17 31.19 -0.13
N GLN A 228 10.09 30.26 0.14
CA GLN A 228 11.53 30.44 -0.09
C GLN A 228 12.00 29.95 -1.47
N GLY A 229 11.12 29.32 -2.26
CA GLY A 229 11.48 28.65 -3.51
C GLY A 229 12.09 27.25 -3.31
N ILE A 230 11.80 26.60 -2.18
CA ILE A 230 12.21 25.21 -1.88
C ILE A 230 11.01 24.31 -2.16
N THR A 231 11.11 23.47 -3.20
CA THR A 231 9.96 22.77 -3.81
C THR A 231 10.24 21.34 -4.26
N GLY A 232 11.43 20.79 -3.95
CA GLY A 232 11.78 19.39 -4.26
C GLY A 232 12.67 19.16 -5.48
N HIS A 233 13.12 20.23 -6.15
CA HIS A 233 14.00 20.16 -7.32
C HIS A 233 15.18 19.18 -7.15
N ASN A 234 15.46 18.41 -8.21
CA ASN A 234 16.57 17.46 -8.33
C ASN A 234 16.56 16.27 -7.35
N VAL A 235 15.42 15.96 -6.72
CA VAL A 235 15.23 14.74 -5.91
C VAL A 235 14.24 13.80 -6.60
N THR A 236 14.48 12.49 -6.55
CA THR A 236 13.54 11.48 -7.07
C THR A 236 13.05 10.57 -5.96
N THR A 237 11.73 10.36 -5.88
CA THR A 237 11.14 9.33 -5.00
C THR A 237 10.56 8.17 -5.80
N ALA A 238 11.04 6.96 -5.55
CA ALA A 238 10.41 5.74 -6.04
C ALA A 238 9.22 5.35 -5.15
N ILE A 239 8.05 5.23 -5.74
CA ILE A 239 6.86 4.64 -5.14
C ILE A 239 6.94 3.13 -5.38
N VAL A 240 7.20 2.35 -4.33
CA VAL A 240 7.25 0.88 -4.41
C VAL A 240 5.87 0.35 -4.03
N ASP A 241 5.04 0.03 -5.02
CA ASP A 241 3.61 -0.18 -4.79
C ASP A 241 2.93 -0.96 -5.95
N ASP A 242 1.69 -0.63 -6.32
CA ASP A 242 0.85 -1.30 -7.31
C ASP A 242 0.83 -0.68 -8.72
N GLY A 243 1.53 0.44 -8.90
CA GLY A 243 1.67 1.14 -10.18
C GLY A 243 1.69 2.66 -10.04
N LEU A 244 2.03 3.34 -11.13
CA LEU A 244 2.01 4.80 -11.21
C LEU A 244 1.44 5.22 -12.56
N ASP A 245 0.27 5.89 -12.54
CA ASP A 245 -0.32 6.45 -13.75
C ASP A 245 0.42 7.71 -14.22
N PHE A 246 1.55 7.51 -14.92
CA PHE A 246 2.30 8.56 -15.57
C PHE A 246 1.57 9.21 -16.76
N THR A 247 0.35 8.77 -17.10
CA THR A 247 -0.53 9.44 -18.07
C THR A 247 -1.54 10.39 -17.42
N SER A 248 -1.57 10.47 -16.07
CA SER A 248 -2.17 11.58 -15.35
C SER A 248 -1.44 12.89 -15.68
N LEU A 249 -2.17 13.93 -16.07
CA LEU A 249 -1.61 15.28 -16.31
C LEU A 249 -0.99 15.90 -15.04
N ASP A 250 -1.33 15.36 -13.88
CA ASP A 250 -0.80 15.73 -12.57
C ASP A 250 0.62 15.17 -12.33
N LEU A 251 0.95 14.03 -12.95
CA LEU A 251 2.18 13.27 -12.73
C LEU A 251 3.07 13.14 -13.98
N ALA A 252 2.56 13.43 -15.19
CA ALA A 252 3.29 13.22 -16.44
C ALA A 252 4.59 14.04 -16.54
N ASP A 253 4.60 15.26 -15.98
CA ASP A 253 5.79 16.13 -15.94
C ASP A 253 6.75 15.76 -14.80
N SER A 254 6.26 15.14 -13.71
CA SER A 254 7.08 14.67 -12.57
C SER A 254 7.57 13.23 -12.71
N TYR A 255 7.07 12.44 -13.66
CA TYR A 255 7.45 11.05 -13.87
C TYR A 255 8.92 10.83 -14.26
N TYR A 256 9.60 9.88 -13.59
CA TYR A 256 10.95 9.44 -13.89
C TYR A 256 10.97 8.02 -14.47
N ALA A 257 10.93 7.94 -15.80
CA ALA A 257 10.84 6.67 -16.52
C ALA A 257 12.08 5.76 -16.37
N ALA A 258 13.27 6.29 -16.09
CA ALA A 258 14.50 5.48 -16.01
C ALA A 258 14.58 4.68 -14.71
N GLY A 259 14.17 5.27 -13.58
CA GLY A 259 14.09 4.59 -12.28
C GLY A 259 12.77 3.87 -12.04
N SER A 260 11.97 3.61 -13.08
CA SER A 260 10.63 2.99 -13.00
C SER A 260 10.58 1.62 -13.68
N TYR A 261 9.82 0.68 -13.12
CA TYR A 261 9.72 -0.70 -13.62
C TYR A 261 8.47 -1.44 -13.11
N ASP A 262 7.98 -2.40 -13.89
CA ASP A 262 6.92 -3.34 -13.50
C ASP A 262 7.51 -4.75 -13.32
N PHE A 263 7.61 -5.20 -12.06
CA PHE A 263 8.08 -6.54 -11.68
C PHE A 263 6.97 -7.58 -11.70
N ASN A 264 5.69 -7.18 -11.79
CA ASN A 264 4.57 -8.09 -11.95
C ASN A 264 4.40 -8.54 -13.42
N ALA A 265 4.78 -7.68 -14.38
CA ALA A 265 4.79 -7.95 -15.81
C ALA A 265 6.18 -8.16 -16.42
N HIS A 266 7.26 -7.86 -15.67
CA HIS A 266 8.65 -7.77 -16.15
C HIS A 266 8.78 -6.84 -17.37
N SER A 267 8.40 -5.58 -17.20
CA SER A 267 8.43 -4.55 -18.27
C SER A 267 8.77 -3.14 -17.75
N PRO A 268 9.24 -2.21 -18.61
CA PRO A 268 9.48 -0.80 -18.22
C PRO A 268 8.21 0.06 -18.05
N ASP A 269 7.00 -0.53 -18.07
CA ASP A 269 5.71 0.18 -18.03
C ASP A 269 4.97 -0.06 -16.69
N PRO A 270 5.20 0.79 -15.66
CA PRO A 270 4.56 0.67 -14.35
C PRO A 270 3.09 1.11 -14.31
N LEU A 271 2.42 1.34 -15.45
CA LEU A 271 1.01 1.72 -15.46
C LEU A 271 0.15 0.70 -14.68
N PRO A 272 -0.76 1.16 -13.80
CA PRO A 272 -1.84 0.35 -13.24
C PRO A 272 -2.53 -0.54 -14.28
N LYS A 273 -2.80 -1.81 -13.94
CA LYS A 273 -3.47 -2.77 -14.84
C LYS A 273 -4.75 -3.35 -14.24
N LEU A 274 -4.82 -3.50 -12.91
CA LEU A 274 -5.98 -4.02 -12.18
C LEU A 274 -6.91 -2.88 -11.71
N SER A 275 -8.16 -3.22 -11.40
CA SER A 275 -9.15 -2.24 -10.91
C SER A 275 -8.78 -1.61 -9.55
N ASP A 276 -7.96 -2.30 -8.76
CA ASP A 276 -7.47 -1.90 -7.45
C ASP A 276 -6.03 -1.35 -7.48
N ASP A 277 -5.39 -1.21 -8.66
CA ASP A 277 -4.04 -0.62 -8.82
C ASP A 277 -4.03 0.92 -8.66
N GLN A 278 -4.78 1.43 -7.67
CA GLN A 278 -5.02 2.86 -7.42
C GLN A 278 -4.02 3.45 -6.43
N HIS A 279 -3.27 2.61 -5.72
CA HIS A 279 -2.63 2.99 -4.46
C HIS A 279 -1.34 3.78 -4.71
N GLY A 280 -0.41 3.26 -5.50
CA GLY A 280 0.84 3.95 -5.84
C GLY A 280 0.64 5.26 -6.60
N THR A 281 -0.44 5.37 -7.38
CA THR A 281 -0.79 6.62 -8.08
C THR A 281 -1.24 7.72 -7.11
N ARG A 282 -1.92 7.36 -6.00
CA ARG A 282 -2.34 8.31 -4.95
C ARG A 282 -1.14 8.77 -4.12
N CYS A 283 -0.29 7.82 -3.72
CA CYS A 283 0.98 8.07 -3.05
C CYS A 283 1.90 9.01 -3.87
N ALA A 284 1.98 8.80 -5.19
CA ALA A 284 2.78 9.65 -6.08
C ALA A 284 2.31 11.12 -6.07
N GLY A 285 0.99 11.35 -6.05
CA GLY A 285 0.40 12.69 -6.03
C GLY A 285 0.71 13.48 -4.75
N GLU A 286 0.72 12.82 -3.58
CA GLU A 286 1.05 13.46 -2.30
C GLU A 286 2.48 14.03 -2.27
N ILE A 287 3.39 13.38 -3.01
CA ILE A 287 4.78 13.81 -3.15
C ILE A 287 4.91 14.86 -4.25
N ALA A 288 4.50 14.52 -5.49
CA ALA A 288 4.86 15.28 -6.70
C ALA A 288 3.72 15.43 -7.71
N ALA A 289 2.47 15.59 -7.25
CA ALA A 289 1.43 16.25 -8.04
C ALA A 289 1.91 17.65 -8.47
N THR A 290 1.92 17.89 -9.78
CA THR A 290 2.61 19.01 -10.41
C THR A 290 1.73 20.26 -10.38
N LYS A 291 2.16 21.34 -9.74
CA LYS A 291 1.37 22.59 -9.62
C LYS A 291 0.97 23.16 -11.00
N ASN A 292 -0.30 22.99 -11.39
CA ASN A 292 -0.84 23.35 -12.70
C ASN A 292 -2.34 23.79 -12.59
N ASP A 293 -3.26 23.20 -13.36
CA ASP A 293 -4.72 23.42 -13.31
C ASP A 293 -5.54 22.12 -13.11
N VAL A 294 -4.85 21.01 -12.86
CA VAL A 294 -5.36 19.66 -12.58
C VAL A 294 -5.28 19.42 -11.08
N CYS A 295 -6.24 18.65 -10.54
CA CYS A 295 -6.25 18.16 -9.15
C CYS A 295 -5.66 19.11 -8.08
N GLY A 296 -4.48 18.80 -7.55
CA GLY A 296 -3.89 19.45 -6.37
C GLY A 296 -2.39 19.61 -6.51
N VAL A 297 -1.70 19.83 -5.40
CA VAL A 297 -0.25 20.09 -5.38
C VAL A 297 0.41 19.11 -4.42
N GLY A 298 1.50 18.46 -4.85
CA GLY A 298 2.31 17.59 -4.00
C GLY A 298 3.22 18.41 -3.09
N LEU A 299 3.66 17.85 -1.95
CA LEU A 299 4.56 18.55 -1.02
C LEU A 299 5.85 19.04 -1.68
N ALA A 300 6.37 18.24 -2.60
CA ALA A 300 7.57 18.46 -3.37
C ALA A 300 7.22 18.51 -4.87
N PHE A 301 6.27 19.39 -5.26
CA PHE A 301 5.70 19.49 -6.61
C PHE A 301 6.68 19.75 -7.76
N ASP A 302 7.95 20.06 -7.48
CA ASP A 302 9.02 20.17 -8.48
C ASP A 302 10.03 18.99 -8.46
N SER A 303 9.82 17.99 -7.60
CA SER A 303 10.60 16.75 -7.56
C SER A 303 10.23 15.79 -8.69
N LYS A 304 10.86 14.61 -8.71
CA LYS A 304 10.47 13.52 -9.59
C LYS A 304 9.92 12.32 -8.81
N VAL A 305 9.07 11.54 -9.47
CA VAL A 305 8.50 10.29 -8.95
C VAL A 305 8.67 9.14 -9.94
N ALA A 306 9.11 8.00 -9.43
CA ALA A 306 9.23 6.76 -10.18
C ALA A 306 8.21 5.73 -9.67
N GLY A 307 7.76 4.82 -10.54
CA GLY A 307 6.84 3.73 -10.18
C GLY A 307 7.55 2.38 -10.21
N LEU A 308 7.60 1.68 -9.09
CA LEU A 308 8.12 0.32 -8.96
C LEU A 308 6.97 -0.62 -8.60
N ARG A 309 6.34 -1.19 -9.63
CA ARG A 309 5.12 -1.99 -9.51
C ARG A 309 5.45 -3.43 -9.10
N ILE A 310 5.16 -3.75 -7.84
CA ILE A 310 5.38 -5.06 -7.20
C ILE A 310 4.13 -5.68 -6.58
N LEU A 311 3.12 -4.89 -6.18
CA LEU A 311 2.01 -5.38 -5.33
C LEU A 311 0.81 -5.97 -6.09
N SER A 312 0.80 -5.93 -7.42
CA SER A 312 -0.34 -6.36 -8.24
C SER A 312 -0.31 -7.83 -8.66
N ALA A 313 0.77 -8.55 -8.33
CA ALA A 313 0.88 -9.99 -8.49
C ALA A 313 1.90 -10.54 -7.49
N VAL A 314 1.93 -11.87 -7.34
CA VAL A 314 2.95 -12.56 -6.54
C VAL A 314 4.32 -12.45 -7.22
N ILE A 315 5.32 -11.94 -6.50
CA ILE A 315 6.73 -11.87 -6.94
C ILE A 315 7.62 -12.83 -6.13
N SER A 316 8.94 -12.81 -6.40
CA SER A 316 9.94 -13.57 -5.64
C SER A 316 10.83 -12.66 -4.76
N ASP A 317 11.48 -13.24 -3.74
CA ASP A 317 12.44 -12.56 -2.85
C ASP A 317 13.54 -11.82 -3.66
N ALA A 318 13.97 -12.41 -4.77
CA ALA A 318 14.91 -11.80 -5.71
C ALA A 318 14.32 -10.59 -6.47
N ASP A 319 13.05 -10.59 -6.88
CA ASP A 319 12.43 -9.42 -7.53
C ASP A 319 12.27 -8.26 -6.55
N GLU A 320 11.87 -8.56 -5.31
CA GLU A 320 11.69 -7.56 -4.25
C GLU A 320 13.04 -6.94 -3.86
N ALA A 321 14.09 -7.77 -3.74
CA ALA A 321 15.46 -7.30 -3.53
C ALA A 321 15.98 -6.42 -4.69
N ILE A 322 15.61 -6.72 -5.94
CA ILE A 322 15.93 -5.86 -7.09
C ILE A 322 15.14 -4.55 -7.02
N ALA A 323 13.85 -4.59 -6.68
CA ALA A 323 13.01 -3.41 -6.53
C ALA A 323 13.55 -2.44 -5.45
N MET A 324 13.97 -2.97 -4.29
CA MET A 324 14.60 -2.18 -3.21
C MET A 324 15.87 -1.43 -3.64
N ASN A 325 16.53 -1.81 -4.73
CA ASN A 325 17.74 -1.14 -5.25
C ASN A 325 17.56 -0.63 -6.69
N TYR A 326 16.34 -0.60 -7.23
CA TYR A 326 16.13 -0.24 -8.63
C TYR A 326 16.46 1.25 -8.85
N ASP A 327 17.49 1.49 -9.66
CA ASP A 327 18.09 2.79 -9.95
C ASP A 327 18.46 3.65 -8.71
N TYR A 328 18.88 2.99 -7.63
CA TYR A 328 19.26 3.55 -6.32
C TYR A 328 20.38 4.62 -6.28
N GLN A 329 20.88 5.05 -7.44
CA GLN A 329 21.81 6.17 -7.59
C GLN A 329 21.11 7.48 -7.98
N TYR A 330 19.90 7.40 -8.54
CA TYR A 330 19.06 8.54 -8.93
C TYR A 330 17.68 8.52 -8.23
N ASN A 331 17.17 7.34 -7.85
CA ASN A 331 16.09 7.20 -6.87
C ASN A 331 16.66 7.44 -5.46
N ASP A 332 16.45 8.65 -4.92
CA ASP A 332 16.93 9.05 -3.58
C ASP A 332 16.14 8.37 -2.46
N ILE A 333 14.81 8.41 -2.59
CA ILE A 333 13.86 8.00 -1.56
C ILE A 333 13.01 6.84 -2.10
N TYR A 334 12.73 5.85 -1.27
CA TYR A 334 11.82 4.74 -1.57
C TYR A 334 10.63 4.83 -0.60
N SER A 335 9.44 5.17 -1.11
CA SER A 335 8.21 5.22 -0.32
C SER A 335 7.47 3.89 -0.44
N CYS A 336 7.30 3.21 0.69
CA CYS A 336 6.77 1.85 0.77
C CYS A 336 5.53 1.80 1.69
N SER A 337 4.35 1.80 1.08
CA SER A 337 3.06 1.81 1.79
C SER A 337 2.43 0.42 1.89
N TRP A 338 3.24 -0.58 2.25
CA TRP A 338 2.89 -2.01 2.30
C TRP A 338 3.73 -2.74 3.34
N GLY A 339 3.34 -3.97 3.66
CA GLY A 339 4.06 -4.86 4.58
C GLY A 339 3.43 -6.25 4.63
N PRO A 340 3.65 -7.01 5.72
CA PRO A 340 2.85 -8.17 6.09
C PRO A 340 1.36 -7.82 6.28
N PRO A 341 0.46 -8.81 6.48
CA PRO A 341 -0.94 -8.54 6.81
C PRO A 341 -1.09 -7.87 8.19
N ASP A 342 -1.65 -6.66 8.24
CA ASP A 342 -1.93 -5.86 9.45
C ASP A 342 -3.09 -6.46 10.33
N ASP A 343 -3.06 -7.77 10.64
CA ASP A 343 -4.20 -8.56 11.17
C ASP A 343 -4.17 -8.84 12.70
N GLY A 344 -3.11 -8.43 13.40
CA GLY A 344 -2.89 -8.73 14.82
C GLY A 344 -2.36 -10.14 15.07
N GLN A 345 -1.90 -10.87 14.05
CA GLN A 345 -1.40 -12.26 14.12
C GLN A 345 -0.08 -12.46 13.37
N ALA A 346 0.10 -11.80 12.22
CA ALA A 346 1.30 -11.91 11.38
C ALA A 346 2.57 -11.57 12.17
N MET A 347 3.67 -12.27 11.91
CA MET A 347 5.00 -11.91 12.43
C MET A 347 5.99 -12.30 11.33
N ASP A 348 6.30 -11.35 10.45
CA ASP A 348 7.12 -11.64 9.28
C ASP A 348 8.05 -10.49 8.89
N ALA A 349 9.23 -10.86 8.39
CA ALA A 349 10.32 -9.97 8.06
C ALA A 349 10.84 -10.22 6.64
N PRO A 350 11.47 -9.23 5.99
CA PRO A 350 12.09 -9.41 4.69
C PRO A 350 13.05 -10.61 4.68
N GLY A 351 13.05 -11.35 3.58
CA GLY A 351 13.98 -12.45 3.34
C GLY A 351 15.42 -11.95 3.17
N ILE A 352 16.36 -12.89 3.04
CA ILE A 352 17.78 -12.57 3.16
C ILE A 352 18.28 -11.72 1.98
N LEU A 353 17.74 -11.89 0.76
CA LEU A 353 18.11 -11.02 -0.37
C LEU A 353 17.59 -9.59 -0.16
N ILE A 354 16.37 -9.43 0.34
CA ILE A 354 15.77 -8.12 0.60
C ILE A 354 16.53 -7.40 1.72
N LYS A 355 16.87 -8.10 2.81
CA LYS A 355 17.74 -7.54 3.88
C LYS A 355 19.11 -7.13 3.36
N ARG A 356 19.71 -7.93 2.47
CA ARG A 356 20.97 -7.57 1.78
C ARG A 356 20.80 -6.37 0.86
N ALA A 357 19.68 -6.24 0.16
CA ALA A 357 19.37 -5.08 -0.68
C ALA A 357 19.15 -3.80 0.15
N MET A 358 18.43 -3.85 1.28
CA MET A 358 18.31 -2.70 2.17
C MET A 358 19.68 -2.22 2.67
N VAL A 359 20.54 -3.14 3.13
CA VAL A 359 21.92 -2.85 3.56
C VAL A 359 22.78 -2.30 2.42
N ASN A 360 22.69 -2.87 1.22
CA ASN A 360 23.38 -2.35 0.03
C ASN A 360 22.90 -0.94 -0.33
N GLY A 361 21.59 -0.68 -0.22
CA GLY A 361 20.98 0.62 -0.43
C GLY A 361 21.52 1.68 0.53
N VAL A 362 21.53 1.43 1.84
CA VAL A 362 22.05 2.40 2.81
C VAL A 362 23.59 2.56 2.79
N ASN A 363 24.33 1.55 2.33
CA ASN A 363 25.79 1.62 2.19
C ASN A 363 26.27 2.25 0.86
N ARG A 364 25.51 2.10 -0.23
CA ARG A 364 25.99 2.42 -1.59
C ARG A 364 25.03 3.26 -2.44
N GLY A 365 23.75 3.31 -2.11
CA GLY A 365 22.78 4.18 -2.78
C GLY A 365 23.18 5.65 -2.68
N ARG A 366 22.67 6.49 -3.58
CA ARG A 366 22.96 7.94 -3.64
C ARG A 366 24.47 8.26 -3.55
N ASN A 367 25.29 7.55 -4.34
CA ASN A 367 26.76 7.63 -4.36
C ASN A 367 27.44 7.36 -2.99
N GLY A 368 26.84 6.53 -2.13
CA GLY A 368 27.35 6.19 -0.80
C GLY A 368 26.81 7.05 0.35
N LEU A 369 25.86 7.96 0.08
CA LEU A 369 25.08 8.64 1.12
C LEU A 369 23.97 7.74 1.70
N GLY A 370 23.58 6.71 0.95
CA GLY A 370 22.57 5.73 1.31
C GLY A 370 21.16 6.12 0.85
N SER A 371 20.47 5.18 0.20
CA SER A 371 19.05 5.29 -0.13
C SER A 371 18.19 5.44 1.12
N ILE A 372 17.15 6.27 1.05
CA ILE A 372 16.27 6.55 2.20
C ILE A 372 14.95 5.79 2.00
N TYR A 373 14.73 4.75 2.81
CA TYR A 373 13.46 4.01 2.81
C TYR A 373 12.49 4.67 3.78
N VAL A 374 11.25 4.90 3.36
CA VAL A 374 10.16 5.46 4.18
C VAL A 374 9.01 4.46 4.18
N PHE A 375 8.64 3.94 5.35
CA PHE A 375 7.61 2.92 5.49
C PHE A 375 6.45 3.44 6.34
N ALA A 376 5.22 3.13 5.91
CA ALA A 376 4.02 3.29 6.73
C ALA A 376 4.05 2.30 7.91
N THR A 377 3.60 2.67 9.12
CA THR A 377 3.68 1.75 10.27
C THR A 377 2.77 0.53 10.17
N GLY A 378 1.59 0.67 9.56
CA GLY A 378 0.53 -0.34 9.51
C GLY A 378 -0.83 0.19 9.98
N ASN A 379 -1.90 -0.52 9.65
CA ASN A 379 -3.29 -0.16 9.94
C ASN A 379 -3.96 -1.12 10.94
N GLY A 380 -3.19 -2.00 11.57
CA GLY A 380 -3.64 -3.10 12.42
C GLY A 380 -3.93 -2.75 13.87
N ALA A 381 -3.78 -1.49 14.32
CA ALA A 381 -4.02 -1.12 15.72
C ALA A 381 -5.44 -1.51 16.20
N ALA A 382 -6.43 -1.38 15.31
CA ALA A 382 -7.81 -1.81 15.54
C ALA A 382 -7.92 -3.32 15.85
N ASN A 383 -7.03 -4.13 15.25
CA ASN A 383 -6.90 -5.58 15.48
C ASN A 383 -6.09 -5.91 16.74
N GLY A 384 -5.43 -4.91 17.34
CA GLY A 384 -4.45 -5.09 18.41
C GLY A 384 -3.09 -5.52 17.88
N ASP A 385 -2.74 -5.07 16.66
CA ASP A 385 -1.41 -5.26 16.09
C ASP A 385 -0.40 -4.20 16.55
N ASN A 386 0.87 -4.41 16.24
CA ASN A 386 2.01 -3.63 16.69
C ASN A 386 3.16 -3.73 15.68
N CYS A 387 3.60 -2.58 15.15
CA CYS A 387 4.55 -2.50 14.04
C CYS A 387 5.98 -3.01 14.33
N ASN A 388 6.25 -3.54 15.53
CA ASN A 388 7.49 -4.25 15.86
C ASN A 388 7.44 -5.74 15.46
N PHE A 389 6.28 -6.26 15.06
CA PHE A 389 6.07 -7.59 14.45
C PHE A 389 6.15 -7.56 12.90
N ASP A 390 6.26 -6.37 12.29
CA ASP A 390 6.59 -6.16 10.89
C ASP A 390 8.10 -5.86 10.75
N GLY A 391 8.82 -6.75 10.06
CA GLY A 391 10.27 -6.65 9.89
C GLY A 391 10.75 -5.62 8.86
N TYR A 392 9.84 -4.94 8.17
CA TYR A 392 10.14 -3.81 7.29
C TYR A 392 10.10 -2.49 8.07
N THR A 393 9.12 -2.31 8.95
CA THR A 393 8.97 -1.13 9.83
C THR A 393 9.86 -1.17 11.07
N ASN A 394 10.24 -2.37 11.55
CA ASN A 394 11.20 -2.49 12.65
C ASN A 394 12.68 -2.45 12.21
N SER A 395 12.94 -2.34 10.91
CA SER A 395 14.29 -2.20 10.35
C SER A 395 14.93 -0.86 10.73
N ILE A 396 16.22 -0.86 11.12
CA ILE A 396 16.95 0.40 11.38
C ILE A 396 17.12 1.25 10.12
N TYR A 397 17.00 0.63 8.93
CA TYR A 397 17.19 1.25 7.62
C TYR A 397 15.96 2.00 7.10
N SER A 398 14.79 1.83 7.73
CA SER A 398 13.54 2.48 7.35
C SER A 398 13.20 3.66 8.26
N ILE A 399 12.58 4.68 7.68
CA ILE A 399 11.94 5.78 8.40
C ILE A 399 10.48 5.41 8.56
N THR A 400 10.14 4.91 9.75
CA THR A 400 8.82 4.35 10.05
C THR A 400 7.86 5.44 10.53
N VAL A 401 6.84 5.71 9.71
CA VAL A 401 5.91 6.84 9.80
C VAL A 401 4.49 6.39 10.13
N GLY A 402 3.95 6.87 11.26
CA GLY A 402 2.56 6.66 11.66
C GLY A 402 1.63 7.80 11.24
N ALA A 403 0.34 7.67 11.55
CA ALA A 403 -0.68 8.64 11.16
C ALA A 403 -1.24 9.46 12.33
N ILE A 404 -1.57 10.72 12.04
CA ILE A 404 -2.49 11.58 12.82
C ILE A 404 -3.56 12.16 11.91
N ASP A 405 -4.76 12.39 12.44
CA ASP A 405 -5.88 12.93 11.66
C ASP A 405 -5.87 14.47 11.53
N ARG A 406 -6.89 15.02 10.86
CA ARG A 406 -7.08 16.47 10.67
C ARG A 406 -7.21 17.29 11.98
N LYS A 407 -7.47 16.65 13.12
CA LYS A 407 -7.48 17.26 14.47
C LYS A 407 -6.19 16.96 15.25
N GLY A 408 -5.20 16.31 14.63
CA GLY A 408 -3.98 15.80 15.28
C GLY A 408 -4.20 14.55 16.13
N LEU A 409 -5.38 13.91 16.08
CA LEU A 409 -5.70 12.74 16.89
C LEU A 409 -5.11 11.47 16.27
N HIS A 410 -4.67 10.54 17.12
CA HIS A 410 -4.25 9.20 16.69
C HIS A 410 -5.44 8.44 16.08
N PRO A 411 -5.41 8.03 14.80
CA PRO A 411 -6.49 7.29 14.17
C PRO A 411 -6.55 5.86 14.68
N TYR A 412 -7.74 5.29 14.78
CA TYR A 412 -8.00 3.95 15.34
C TYR A 412 -7.23 2.79 14.66
N TYR A 413 -6.64 3.03 13.49
CA TYR A 413 -5.88 2.07 12.69
C TYR A 413 -4.36 2.17 12.90
N SER A 414 -3.81 3.34 13.24
CA SER A 414 -2.36 3.58 13.17
C SER A 414 -1.62 2.78 14.23
N GLU A 415 -0.72 1.89 13.84
CA GLU A 415 -0.01 1.04 14.80
C GLU A 415 0.98 1.82 15.67
N GLU A 416 1.03 1.48 16.96
CA GLU A 416 2.05 1.93 17.91
C GLU A 416 3.15 0.87 18.05
N CYS A 417 4.42 1.28 18.05
CA CYS A 417 5.58 0.44 18.38
C CYS A 417 6.84 1.27 18.65
N SER A 418 7.82 0.72 19.39
CA SER A 418 9.06 1.46 19.72
C SER A 418 9.97 1.74 18.51
N ALA A 419 9.70 1.16 17.34
CA ALA A 419 10.39 1.43 16.09
C ALA A 419 9.87 2.69 15.36
N GLN A 420 8.70 3.22 15.72
CA GLN A 420 8.15 4.40 15.06
C GLN A 420 8.98 5.66 15.39
N LEU A 421 9.40 6.38 14.35
CA LEU A 421 10.17 7.63 14.47
C LEU A 421 9.28 8.87 14.57
N VAL A 422 8.22 8.95 13.76
CA VAL A 422 7.44 10.19 13.58
C VAL A 422 6.02 9.87 13.11
N VAL A 423 5.11 10.84 13.20
CA VAL A 423 3.81 10.80 12.52
C VAL A 423 3.65 11.91 11.49
N THR A 424 2.84 11.68 10.48
CA THR A 424 2.35 12.72 9.55
C THR A 424 0.83 12.59 9.42
N TYR A 425 0.21 13.46 8.61
CA TYR A 425 -1.24 13.51 8.53
C TYR A 425 -1.83 12.44 7.61
N SER A 426 -3.02 11.97 7.95
CA SER A 426 -3.80 11.05 7.13
C SER A 426 -5.29 11.16 7.46
N SER A 427 -6.09 10.23 6.94
CA SER A 427 -7.51 10.09 7.18
C SER A 427 -7.87 9.93 8.66
N GLY A 428 -9.03 10.47 9.04
CA GLY A 428 -9.56 10.36 10.40
C GLY A 428 -10.42 11.58 10.72
N SER A 429 -11.24 11.49 11.77
CA SER A 429 -12.24 12.53 12.08
C SER A 429 -13.08 12.97 10.87
N GLY A 430 -13.42 12.02 9.98
CA GLY A 430 -14.20 12.29 8.76
C GLY A 430 -13.57 13.29 7.78
N ASP A 431 -12.24 13.35 7.72
CA ASP A 431 -11.52 13.86 6.56
C ASP A 431 -10.51 12.81 6.08
N TYR A 432 -9.99 13.02 4.87
CA TYR A 432 -9.12 12.12 4.12
C TYR A 432 -7.99 12.93 3.46
N ILE A 433 -7.00 12.27 2.89
CA ILE A 433 -6.07 12.94 1.98
C ILE A 433 -6.71 13.10 0.60
N HIS A 434 -6.49 14.28 0.01
CA HIS A 434 -6.98 14.69 -1.29
C HIS A 434 -5.77 14.77 -2.23
N THR A 435 -5.75 13.94 -3.29
CA THR A 435 -4.57 13.68 -4.14
C THR A 435 -4.99 13.20 -5.53
N THR A 436 -4.04 12.95 -6.44
CA THR A 436 -4.23 12.33 -7.75
C THR A 436 -4.89 10.94 -7.64
N ASP A 437 -5.56 10.47 -8.70
CA ASP A 437 -6.10 9.10 -8.81
C ASP A 437 -5.95 8.59 -10.25
N ILE A 438 -6.18 7.29 -10.52
CA ILE A 438 -5.97 6.74 -11.87
C ILE A 438 -6.84 7.47 -12.92
N GLY A 439 -6.19 7.97 -13.98
CA GLY A 439 -6.79 8.56 -15.16
C GLY A 439 -6.30 9.99 -15.42
N THR A 440 -6.15 10.33 -16.71
CA THR A 440 -5.54 11.57 -17.24
C THR A 440 -5.88 12.89 -16.54
N ASN A 441 -7.07 13.02 -15.95
CA ASN A 441 -7.44 14.12 -15.06
C ASN A 441 -8.43 13.56 -14.01
N LYS A 442 -7.87 12.86 -13.01
CA LYS A 442 -8.61 12.20 -11.94
C LYS A 442 -7.93 12.45 -10.60
N CYS A 443 -8.76 12.73 -9.61
CA CYS A 443 -8.36 13.06 -8.26
C CYS A 443 -9.27 12.30 -7.29
N THR A 444 -8.73 11.91 -6.14
CA THR A 444 -9.49 11.33 -5.04
C THR A 444 -9.55 12.31 -3.87
N ASN A 445 -10.66 12.25 -3.14
CA ASN A 445 -10.87 12.88 -1.84
C ASN A 445 -11.06 11.82 -0.73
N HIS A 446 -10.58 10.60 -0.97
CA HIS A 446 -10.72 9.43 -0.11
C HIS A 446 -9.41 8.58 -0.12
N HIS A 447 -8.25 9.21 0.07
CA HIS A 447 -7.02 8.49 0.40
C HIS A 447 -6.71 8.58 1.91
N GLY A 448 -5.94 7.65 2.44
CA GLY A 448 -5.83 7.47 3.89
C GLY A 448 -5.08 6.20 4.31
N GLY A 449 -5.15 5.88 5.60
CA GLY A 449 -4.30 4.88 6.25
C GLY A 449 -2.91 5.42 6.55
N THR A 450 -2.07 4.68 7.27
CA THR A 450 -0.64 5.03 7.40
C THR A 450 0.06 5.06 6.02
N SER A 451 -0.54 4.40 5.04
CA SER A 451 -0.21 4.41 3.61
C SER A 451 -0.11 5.78 2.96
N ALA A 452 -0.90 6.77 3.42
CA ALA A 452 -0.86 8.17 2.98
C ALA A 452 0.11 9.01 3.85
N ALA A 453 0.33 8.59 5.08
CA ALA A 453 1.27 9.23 5.99
C ALA A 453 2.74 9.10 5.50
N ALA A 454 3.14 7.91 5.04
CA ALA A 454 4.50 7.67 4.54
C ALA A 454 4.88 8.51 3.29
N PRO A 455 4.05 8.61 2.23
CA PRO A 455 4.27 9.53 1.11
C PRO A 455 4.42 10.99 1.56
N LEU A 456 3.58 11.48 2.47
CA LEU A 456 3.74 12.83 3.00
C LEU A 456 5.06 13.01 3.78
N GLY A 457 5.52 11.96 4.49
CA GLY A 457 6.87 11.93 5.09
C GLY A 457 7.98 12.01 4.03
N ALA A 458 7.90 11.20 2.98
CA ALA A 458 8.84 11.18 1.87
C ALA A 458 8.86 12.53 1.11
N GLY A 459 7.72 13.19 0.92
CA GLY A 459 7.62 14.51 0.31
C GLY A 459 8.32 15.60 1.13
N VAL A 460 8.22 15.59 2.47
CA VAL A 460 9.00 16.50 3.32
C VAL A 460 10.50 16.19 3.25
N ILE A 461 10.89 14.91 3.20
CA ILE A 461 12.30 14.52 3.03
C ILE A 461 12.84 14.98 1.67
N ALA A 462 12.02 14.96 0.60
CA ALA A 462 12.40 15.49 -0.71
C ALA A 462 12.66 17.00 -0.68
N LEU A 463 11.89 17.77 0.12
CA LEU A 463 12.19 19.18 0.36
C LEU A 463 13.56 19.36 1.05
N VAL A 464 13.86 18.56 2.08
CA VAL A 464 15.16 18.57 2.78
C VAL A 464 16.32 18.28 1.82
N LEU A 465 16.23 17.19 1.05
CA LEU A 465 17.28 16.78 0.11
C LEU A 465 17.46 17.80 -1.04
N SER A 466 16.41 18.51 -1.46
CA SER A 466 16.52 19.56 -2.48
C SER A 466 17.35 20.78 -2.03
N VAL A 467 17.52 20.97 -0.72
CA VAL A 467 18.38 22.00 -0.11
C VAL A 467 19.76 21.44 0.26
N ARG A 468 19.80 20.19 0.72
CA ARG A 468 21.00 19.50 1.24
C ARG A 468 21.09 18.08 0.66
N PRO A 469 21.50 17.94 -0.62
CA PRO A 469 21.61 16.62 -1.26
C PRO A 469 22.76 15.78 -0.67
N ASP A 470 23.68 16.40 0.07
CA ASP A 470 24.84 15.82 0.74
C ASP A 470 24.55 15.08 2.05
N LEU A 471 23.30 15.10 2.53
CA LEU A 471 22.89 14.37 3.74
C LEU A 471 22.82 12.86 3.47
N GLY A 472 23.31 12.07 4.42
CA GLY A 472 23.15 10.61 4.43
C GLY A 472 21.82 10.16 5.02
N TRP A 473 21.49 8.87 4.86
CA TRP A 473 20.25 8.29 5.38
C TRP A 473 20.08 8.47 6.90
N ARG A 474 21.17 8.38 7.67
CA ARG A 474 21.19 8.65 9.12
C ARG A 474 20.97 10.12 9.46
N ASP A 475 21.54 11.05 8.70
CA ASP A 475 21.32 12.49 8.93
C ASP A 475 19.84 12.85 8.81
N VAL A 476 19.13 12.26 7.85
CA VAL A 476 17.68 12.45 7.69
C VAL A 476 16.92 11.89 8.90
N GLN A 477 17.30 10.72 9.43
CA GLN A 477 16.70 10.19 10.67
C GLN A 477 16.97 11.11 11.87
N TYR A 478 18.20 11.59 12.07
CA TYR A 478 18.53 12.58 13.11
C TYR A 478 17.72 13.87 12.96
N LEU A 479 17.58 14.39 11.74
CA LEU A 479 16.79 15.59 11.44
C LEU A 479 15.31 15.39 11.79
N VAL A 480 14.74 14.22 11.50
CA VAL A 480 13.38 13.86 11.95
C VAL A 480 13.27 13.85 13.48
N VAL A 481 14.22 13.23 14.19
CA VAL A 481 14.24 13.17 15.67
C VAL A 481 14.39 14.55 16.30
N GLU A 482 15.29 15.41 15.80
CA GLU A 482 15.55 16.74 16.37
C GLU A 482 14.45 17.77 16.07
N THR A 483 13.56 17.55 15.10
CA THR A 483 12.58 18.56 14.64
C THR A 483 11.12 18.12 14.68
N ALA A 484 10.83 16.87 15.04
CA ALA A 484 9.46 16.45 15.29
C ALA A 484 8.81 17.27 16.42
N VAL A 485 7.54 17.63 16.22
CA VAL A 485 6.77 18.47 17.15
C VAL A 485 5.78 17.59 17.92
N PRO A 486 5.91 17.43 19.25
CA PRO A 486 4.98 16.62 20.03
C PRO A 486 3.51 17.03 19.86
N VAL A 487 2.65 16.04 19.70
CA VAL A 487 1.19 16.18 19.52
C VAL A 487 0.46 15.41 20.61
N ASN A 488 -0.71 15.90 21.03
CA ASN A 488 -1.53 15.31 22.10
C ASN A 488 -0.69 15.00 23.35
N VAL A 489 0.02 16.02 23.85
CA VAL A 489 0.99 15.91 24.95
C VAL A 489 0.40 15.48 26.30
N ASP A 490 -0.93 15.39 26.39
CA ASP A 490 -1.66 14.82 27.53
C ASP A 490 -1.76 13.27 27.49
N ASP A 491 -1.31 12.62 26.41
CA ASP A 491 -1.27 11.15 26.29
C ASP A 491 -0.21 10.54 27.24
N GLU A 492 -0.62 9.60 28.08
CA GLU A 492 0.17 9.11 29.23
C GLU A 492 1.46 8.34 28.89
N ASP A 493 1.67 7.99 27.62
CA ASP A 493 2.90 7.34 27.15
C ASP A 493 4.01 8.33 26.73
N TRP A 494 3.73 9.65 26.74
CA TRP A 494 4.74 10.69 26.49
C TRP A 494 5.79 10.75 27.61
N GLU A 495 7.04 10.46 27.26
CA GLU A 495 8.20 10.51 28.16
C GLU A 495 9.33 11.37 27.57
N VAL A 496 10.00 12.15 28.41
CA VAL A 496 11.25 12.83 28.02
C VAL A 496 12.43 11.88 28.22
N THR A 497 13.09 11.52 27.11
CA THR A 497 14.14 10.50 27.02
C THR A 497 15.46 10.96 27.65
N GLY A 498 16.44 10.04 27.72
CA GLY A 498 17.72 10.32 28.35
C GLY A 498 18.55 11.44 27.70
N ALA A 499 18.28 11.73 26.43
CA ALA A 499 18.86 12.81 25.65
C ALA A 499 18.08 14.15 25.72
N GLY A 500 16.86 14.13 26.26
CA GLY A 500 15.99 15.33 26.38
C GLY A 500 14.94 15.49 25.29
N TYR A 501 14.80 14.53 24.38
CA TYR A 501 13.71 14.49 23.38
C TYR A 501 12.42 13.95 24.00
N TRP A 502 11.26 14.32 23.45
CA TRP A 502 9.97 13.71 23.82
C TRP A 502 9.72 12.48 22.96
N TYR A 503 9.22 11.38 23.54
CA TYR A 503 8.86 10.17 22.80
C TYR A 503 7.57 9.52 23.32
N ASN A 504 6.75 8.98 22.41
CA ASN A 504 5.54 8.20 22.69
C ASN A 504 5.37 7.14 21.58
N HIS A 505 5.04 5.89 21.93
CA HIS A 505 4.99 4.76 20.98
C HIS A 505 3.92 4.93 19.87
N LYS A 506 2.90 5.78 20.08
CA LYS A 506 1.86 6.12 19.09
C LYS A 506 2.26 7.25 18.15
N TYR A 507 3.16 8.14 18.59
CA TYR A 507 3.50 9.38 17.89
C TYR A 507 4.99 9.46 17.47
N GLY A 508 5.82 8.50 17.86
CA GLY A 508 7.26 8.59 17.76
C GLY A 508 7.78 9.79 18.56
N TYR A 509 8.61 10.61 17.93
CA TYR A 509 9.07 11.89 18.46
C TYR A 509 8.06 13.04 18.29
N GLY A 510 6.95 12.82 17.56
CA GLY A 510 5.90 13.82 17.31
C GLY A 510 5.48 13.88 15.84
N LYS A 511 4.76 14.93 15.45
CA LYS A 511 4.46 15.20 14.03
C LYS A 511 5.69 15.73 13.29
N LEU A 512 5.80 15.42 12.01
CA LEU A 512 6.75 16.09 11.12
C LEU A 512 6.31 17.54 10.84
N ASP A 513 7.24 18.48 10.84
CA ASP A 513 7.02 19.88 10.46
C ASP A 513 8.04 20.28 9.38
N ALA A 514 7.54 20.59 8.19
CA ALA A 514 8.37 20.82 7.01
C ALA A 514 9.25 22.06 7.13
N TRP A 515 8.79 23.11 7.83
CA TRP A 515 9.60 24.29 8.10
C TRP A 515 10.72 23.97 9.09
N ALA A 516 10.40 23.33 10.22
CA ALA A 516 11.37 23.01 11.26
C ALA A 516 12.52 22.16 10.72
N ILE A 517 12.21 21.09 9.97
CA ILE A 517 13.22 20.19 9.42
C ILE A 517 14.07 20.83 8.30
N VAL A 518 13.47 21.65 7.43
CA VAL A 518 14.20 22.33 6.34
C VAL A 518 15.08 23.47 6.87
N GLU A 519 14.66 24.24 7.88
CA GLU A 519 15.55 25.21 8.51
C GLU A 519 16.70 24.52 9.26
N ARG A 520 16.41 23.45 10.03
CA ARG A 520 17.46 22.69 10.75
C ARG A 520 18.46 22.04 9.79
N ALA A 521 18.01 21.56 8.63
CA ALA A 521 18.86 20.95 7.60
C ALA A 521 19.91 21.93 7.04
N LYS A 522 19.58 23.21 6.86
CA LYS A 522 20.54 24.23 6.40
C LYS A 522 21.72 24.40 7.36
N GLU A 523 21.49 24.19 8.64
CA GLU A 523 22.47 24.28 9.73
C GLU A 523 22.93 22.88 10.22
N TRP A 524 22.74 21.83 9.42
CA TRP A 524 23.10 20.46 9.79
C TRP A 524 24.58 20.14 9.48
N GLU A 525 25.34 19.78 10.52
CA GLU A 525 26.66 19.15 10.38
C GLU A 525 26.48 17.64 10.23
N VAL A 526 26.99 17.07 9.13
CA VAL A 526 26.84 15.64 8.81
C VAL A 526 27.43 14.75 9.90
N VAL A 527 26.67 13.77 10.36
CA VAL A 527 27.08 12.88 11.46
C VAL A 527 28.23 11.97 11.05
N LYS A 528 29.05 11.56 12.03
CA LYS A 528 30.13 10.60 11.79
C LYS A 528 29.55 9.26 11.32
N PRO A 529 30.34 8.42 10.61
CA PRO A 529 29.90 7.10 10.15
C PRO A 529 29.37 6.22 11.29
N GLN A 530 28.57 5.22 10.95
CA GLN A 530 27.94 4.35 11.94
C GLN A 530 28.97 3.41 12.61
N ALA A 531 28.73 3.08 13.87
CA ALA A 531 29.38 2.02 14.63
C ALA A 531 28.30 1.22 15.38
N TRP A 532 28.65 0.03 15.89
CA TRP A 532 27.73 -0.80 16.64
C TRP A 532 28.43 -1.65 17.71
N HIS A 533 27.70 -1.95 18.78
CA HIS A 533 28.16 -2.79 19.87
C HIS A 533 27.23 -3.99 20.03
N ASN A 534 27.68 -5.15 19.55
CA ASN A 534 26.98 -6.44 19.67
C ASN A 534 27.22 -7.05 21.06
N ILE A 535 26.14 -7.41 21.75
CA ILE A 535 26.17 -8.24 22.96
C ILE A 535 25.79 -9.66 22.55
N SER A 536 26.64 -10.64 22.88
CA SER A 536 26.38 -12.06 22.60
C SER A 536 25.14 -12.59 23.33
N TYR A 537 24.60 -13.72 22.86
CA TYR A 537 23.43 -14.36 23.46
C TYR A 537 23.56 -14.60 24.97
N VAL A 538 22.63 -14.02 25.73
CA VAL A 538 22.44 -14.20 27.16
C VAL A 538 21.48 -15.37 27.35
N GLU A 539 22.02 -16.54 27.70
CA GLU A 539 21.22 -17.69 28.12
C GLU A 539 20.49 -17.38 29.43
N VAL A 540 19.16 -17.44 29.40
CA VAL A 540 18.30 -17.20 30.58
C VAL A 540 17.68 -18.51 31.03
N ASN A 541 16.97 -19.20 30.13
CA ASN A 541 16.34 -20.50 30.36
C ASN A 541 15.37 -20.56 31.55
N GLU A 542 14.65 -19.47 31.82
CA GLU A 542 13.63 -19.39 32.88
C GLU A 542 12.19 -19.44 32.32
N PRO A 543 11.24 -20.12 33.01
CA PRO A 543 9.83 -20.10 32.64
C PRO A 543 9.22 -18.72 32.85
N ILE A 544 8.26 -18.35 32.01
CA ILE A 544 7.53 -17.08 32.13
C ILE A 544 6.40 -17.26 33.18
N PRO A 545 6.32 -16.42 34.22
CA PRO A 545 5.25 -16.53 35.21
C PRO A 545 3.88 -16.12 34.65
N ASN A 546 2.91 -17.03 34.75
CA ASN A 546 1.52 -16.78 34.36
C ASN A 546 0.87 -15.78 35.33
N ASN A 547 0.50 -14.58 34.86
CA ASN A 547 -0.01 -13.52 35.75
C ASN A 547 -1.45 -13.75 36.23
N GLN A 548 -1.61 -14.44 37.37
CA GLN A 548 -2.89 -14.52 38.12
C GLN A 548 -3.25 -13.22 38.89
N GLY A 549 -3.07 -12.07 38.23
CA GLY A 549 -3.64 -10.79 38.62
C GLY A 549 -2.81 -9.90 39.56
N ALA A 550 -2.95 -8.58 39.36
CA ALA A 550 -2.60 -7.46 40.24
C ALA A 550 -1.14 -7.27 40.71
N GLN A 551 -0.24 -8.26 40.60
CA GLN A 551 1.20 -8.05 40.71
C GLN A 551 1.92 -8.74 39.56
N GLY A 552 2.53 -7.93 38.69
CA GLY A 552 3.18 -8.38 37.45
C GLY A 552 4.46 -9.16 37.71
N GLU A 553 4.35 -10.47 37.90
CA GLU A 553 5.50 -11.37 37.84
C GLU A 553 5.99 -11.46 36.38
N ALA A 554 7.32 -11.53 36.23
CA ALA A 554 7.98 -11.36 34.94
C ALA A 554 9.38 -11.98 34.98
N VAL A 555 9.84 -12.55 33.87
CA VAL A 555 11.26 -12.89 33.69
C VAL A 555 12.02 -11.58 33.50
N ARG A 556 13.13 -11.42 34.24
CA ARG A 556 13.99 -10.24 34.17
C ARG A 556 15.42 -10.69 33.89
N SER A 557 16.02 -10.16 32.83
CA SER A 557 17.40 -10.43 32.46
C SER A 557 18.15 -9.10 32.26
N VAL A 558 19.38 -9.01 32.74
CA VAL A 558 20.12 -7.74 32.84
C VAL A 558 21.50 -7.87 32.19
N VAL A 559 21.87 -6.87 31.39
CA VAL A 559 23.23 -6.70 30.84
C VAL A 559 23.78 -5.33 31.23
N THR A 560 24.98 -5.32 31.81
CA THR A 560 25.73 -4.09 32.11
C THR A 560 26.69 -3.76 30.97
N ILE A 561 26.53 -2.59 30.34
CA ILE A 561 27.43 -2.07 29.30
C ILE A 561 28.39 -1.06 29.92
N THR A 562 29.70 -1.23 29.78
CA THR A 562 30.69 -0.26 30.30
C THR A 562 31.19 0.71 29.23
N LYS A 563 31.79 1.84 29.67
CA LYS A 563 32.45 2.81 28.79
C LYS A 563 33.59 2.21 27.97
N ASP A 564 34.30 1.23 28.52
CA ASP A 564 35.41 0.60 27.82
C ASP A 564 34.91 -0.36 26.74
N ASP A 565 33.69 -0.90 26.85
CA ASP A 565 33.11 -1.81 25.85
C ASP A 565 32.64 -1.06 24.61
N LEU A 566 31.89 0.04 24.80
CA LEU A 566 31.51 0.92 23.70
C LEU A 566 32.74 1.53 23.00
N LYS A 567 33.78 1.88 23.77
CA LYS A 567 35.04 2.38 23.22
C LYS A 567 35.80 1.35 22.37
N LYS A 568 35.76 0.05 22.72
CA LYS A 568 36.31 -1.03 21.86
C LYS A 568 35.51 -1.16 20.55
N SER A 569 34.19 -1.04 20.64
CA SER A 569 33.26 -1.04 19.51
C SER A 569 33.19 0.29 18.74
N ASN A 570 34.07 1.26 19.05
CA ASN A 570 34.09 2.59 18.44
C ASN A 570 32.74 3.37 18.54
N LEU A 571 31.84 3.04 19.47
CA LEU A 571 30.51 3.68 19.59
C LEU A 571 30.53 4.84 20.59
N GLU A 572 29.99 6.01 20.20
CA GLU A 572 29.94 7.21 21.04
C GLU A 572 28.57 7.45 21.68
N ARG A 573 27.50 7.41 20.88
CA ARG A 573 26.10 7.60 21.30
C ARG A 573 25.16 6.72 20.47
N VAL A 574 24.04 6.34 21.07
CA VAL A 574 23.03 5.45 20.48
C VAL A 574 22.15 6.20 19.48
N GLU A 575 21.76 5.51 18.42
CA GLU A 575 20.68 5.88 17.50
C GLU A 575 19.55 4.86 17.68
N HIS A 576 19.74 3.64 17.19
CA HIS A 576 18.82 2.50 17.33
C HIS A 576 19.33 1.48 18.35
N ILE A 577 18.41 0.71 18.93
CA ILE A 577 18.74 -0.53 19.64
C ILE A 577 17.89 -1.65 19.06
N THR A 578 18.53 -2.77 18.72
CA THR A 578 17.85 -3.99 18.26
C THR A 578 18.02 -5.11 19.28
N VAL A 579 16.96 -5.86 19.55
CA VAL A 579 16.92 -6.94 20.53
C VAL A 579 16.37 -8.21 19.88
N THR A 580 17.22 -9.22 19.70
CA THR A 580 16.78 -10.54 19.21
C THR A 580 16.41 -11.42 20.40
N VAL A 581 15.22 -12.05 20.37
CA VAL A 581 14.75 -12.93 21.46
C VAL A 581 14.36 -14.32 20.95
N ASN A 582 14.55 -15.32 21.82
CA ASN A 582 14.02 -16.67 21.64
C ASN A 582 13.13 -17.03 22.84
N ILE A 583 11.82 -17.10 22.61
CA ILE A 583 10.79 -17.35 23.61
C ILE A 583 9.86 -18.44 23.06
N ASP A 584 9.88 -19.63 23.65
CA ASP A 584 8.81 -20.61 23.41
C ASP A 584 7.57 -20.18 24.20
N HIS A 585 6.39 -20.15 23.59
CA HIS A 585 5.11 -19.95 24.29
C HIS A 585 3.98 -20.67 23.56
N GLN A 586 3.05 -21.26 24.31
CA GLN A 586 1.90 -21.97 23.73
C GLN A 586 0.90 -21.04 23.02
N ARG A 587 1.02 -19.72 23.23
CA ARG A 587 0.22 -18.68 22.56
C ARG A 587 1.00 -17.34 22.51
N ARG A 588 1.50 -16.96 21.34
CA ARG A 588 2.40 -15.81 21.16
C ARG A 588 1.79 -14.46 21.53
N GLY A 589 0.48 -14.28 21.27
CA GLY A 589 -0.25 -13.04 21.54
C GLY A 589 -0.45 -12.67 23.01
N ASP A 590 -0.07 -13.53 23.95
CA ASP A 590 -0.14 -13.25 25.38
C ASP A 590 1.18 -12.73 25.95
N ILE A 591 2.27 -12.75 25.16
CA ILE A 591 3.60 -12.27 25.56
C ILE A 591 3.65 -10.73 25.49
N SER A 592 4.20 -10.07 26.52
CA SER A 592 4.78 -8.72 26.38
C SER A 592 6.28 -8.71 26.67
N VAL A 593 7.00 -7.81 25.99
CA VAL A 593 8.45 -7.64 26.08
C VAL A 593 8.78 -6.16 26.20
N ASP A 594 9.36 -5.75 27.32
CA ASP A 594 9.91 -4.40 27.52
C ASP A 594 11.43 -4.44 27.58
N LEU A 595 12.07 -3.40 27.04
CA LEU A 595 13.46 -3.06 27.33
C LEU A 595 13.51 -1.80 28.20
N VAL A 596 14.12 -1.90 29.37
CA VAL A 596 14.37 -0.75 30.27
C VAL A 596 15.81 -0.32 30.13
N GLY A 597 16.03 0.95 29.77
CA GLY A 597 17.37 1.53 29.65
C GLY A 597 17.97 1.98 30.99
N PRO A 598 19.29 2.29 31.03
CA PRO A 598 20.03 2.63 32.25
C PRO A 598 19.53 3.84 33.05
N ARG A 599 18.64 4.64 32.44
CA ARG A 599 18.01 5.83 33.04
C ARG A 599 16.57 5.59 33.53
N GLY A 600 16.03 4.39 33.31
CA GLY A 600 14.66 4.00 33.70
C GLY A 600 13.62 4.11 32.58
N HIS A 601 13.94 4.74 31.46
CA HIS A 601 13.06 4.85 30.29
C HIS A 601 12.72 3.47 29.73
N VAL A 602 11.45 3.24 29.39
CA VAL A 602 10.94 1.92 28.94
C VAL A 602 10.54 1.96 27.47
N SER A 603 11.08 1.03 26.69
CA SER A 603 10.66 0.73 25.31
C SER A 603 9.78 -0.52 25.29
N LYS A 604 8.53 -0.39 24.83
CA LYS A 604 7.59 -1.49 24.58
C LYS A 604 8.00 -2.19 23.28
N LEU A 605 8.82 -3.24 23.38
CA LEU A 605 9.28 -3.99 22.21
C LEU A 605 8.14 -4.85 21.64
N ALA A 606 7.38 -5.51 22.50
CA ALA A 606 6.20 -6.29 22.10
C ALA A 606 5.06 -6.12 23.12
N VAL A 607 3.83 -6.04 22.62
CA VAL A 607 2.59 -5.94 23.41
C VAL A 607 1.70 -7.15 23.14
N ALA A 608 0.82 -7.50 24.09
CA ALA A 608 -0.01 -8.70 24.02
C ALA A 608 -1.11 -8.60 22.93
N ARG A 609 -0.79 -9.01 21.69
CA ARG A 609 -1.66 -8.99 20.51
C ARG A 609 -2.82 -9.99 20.63
N ARG A 610 -4.04 -9.48 20.79
CA ARG A 610 -5.22 -10.30 21.18
C ARG A 610 -5.60 -11.41 20.20
N ASN A 611 -5.28 -11.26 18.90
CA ASN A 611 -5.64 -12.23 17.85
C ASN A 611 -4.58 -13.33 17.69
N ASP A 612 -3.32 -13.09 18.09
CA ASP A 612 -2.17 -13.95 17.76
C ASP A 612 -2.17 -15.27 18.56
N ASN A 613 -2.82 -16.28 18.00
CA ASN A 613 -2.98 -17.59 18.60
C ASN A 613 -1.82 -18.56 18.28
N SER A 614 -0.70 -18.11 17.71
CA SER A 614 0.40 -19.01 17.30
C SER A 614 1.09 -19.68 18.51
N ALA A 615 1.27 -21.00 18.42
CA ALA A 615 2.02 -21.81 19.40
C ALA A 615 3.51 -21.98 19.06
N GLU A 616 4.01 -21.25 18.05
CA GLU A 616 5.44 -21.30 17.64
C GLU A 616 6.35 -20.51 18.58
N GLY A 617 5.79 -19.59 19.37
CA GLY A 617 6.54 -18.59 20.12
C GLY A 617 7.24 -17.57 19.21
N ILE A 618 8.26 -16.92 19.76
CA ILE A 618 9.09 -15.90 19.09
C ILE A 618 10.49 -16.50 18.89
N ARG A 619 10.96 -16.60 17.65
CA ARG A 619 12.18 -17.35 17.28
C ARG A 619 13.07 -16.53 16.36
N ASP A 620 14.30 -16.27 16.81
CA ASP A 620 15.30 -15.37 16.20
C ASP A 620 14.73 -14.01 15.74
N TRP A 621 13.60 -13.59 16.34
CA TRP A 621 12.94 -12.35 15.97
C TRP A 621 13.65 -11.18 16.61
N THR A 622 13.93 -10.15 15.82
CA THR A 622 14.62 -8.94 16.26
C THR A 622 13.64 -7.79 16.32
N PHE A 623 13.32 -7.35 17.54
CA PHE A 623 12.59 -6.10 17.79
C PHE A 623 13.54 -4.90 17.75
N MET A 624 12.99 -3.71 17.54
CA MET A 624 13.76 -2.47 17.48
C MET A 624 13.15 -1.36 18.34
N THR A 625 14.00 -0.49 18.89
CA THR A 625 13.60 0.76 19.53
C THR A 625 14.47 1.93 19.11
N VAL A 626 13.83 3.05 18.74
CA VAL A 626 14.49 4.35 18.56
C VAL A 626 14.42 5.22 19.83
N LYS A 627 13.60 4.89 20.83
CA LYS A 627 13.32 5.74 22.02
C LYS A 627 14.58 6.22 22.77
N HIS A 628 15.69 5.47 22.67
CA HIS A 628 16.96 5.77 23.33
C HIS A 628 17.94 6.60 22.47
N TRP A 629 17.46 7.23 21.38
CA TRP A 629 18.28 8.07 20.51
C TRP A 629 19.01 9.17 21.28
N GLY A 630 20.31 9.31 21.02
CA GLY A 630 21.21 10.24 21.70
C GLY A 630 21.68 9.82 23.10
N GLU A 631 21.19 8.71 23.66
CA GLU A 631 21.71 8.20 24.95
C GLU A 631 23.12 7.62 24.82
N SER A 632 23.89 7.62 25.91
CA SER A 632 25.29 7.14 25.90
C SER A 632 25.45 5.62 25.93
N GLY A 633 24.36 4.83 25.94
CA GLY A 633 24.39 3.36 26.02
C GLY A 633 24.90 2.72 27.33
N VAL A 634 25.77 3.41 28.08
CA VAL A 634 26.43 2.90 29.30
C VAL A 634 25.46 2.69 30.46
N GLY A 635 25.55 1.52 31.09
CA GLY A 635 24.85 1.15 32.32
C GLY A 635 24.08 -0.16 32.20
N ASP A 636 23.11 -0.38 33.09
CA ASP A 636 22.34 -1.62 33.15
C ASP A 636 21.09 -1.54 32.25
N TRP A 637 21.02 -2.45 31.28
CA TRP A 637 19.84 -2.68 30.43
C TRP A 637 19.08 -3.89 30.94
N THR A 638 17.77 -3.76 31.14
CA THR A 638 16.92 -4.87 31.63
C THR A 638 15.88 -5.25 30.59
N LEU A 639 15.94 -6.48 30.09
CA LEU A 639 14.83 -7.10 29.36
C LEU A 639 13.81 -7.64 30.38
N ILE A 640 12.53 -7.34 30.18
CA ILE A 640 11.40 -7.83 30.98
C ILE A 640 10.45 -8.56 30.06
N VAL A 641 10.16 -9.84 30.34
CA VAL A 641 9.20 -10.65 29.58
C VAL A 641 8.07 -11.12 30.49
N ARG A 642 6.82 -10.97 30.03
CA ARG A 642 5.60 -11.34 30.76
C ARG A 642 4.70 -12.22 29.91
N ASP A 643 3.92 -13.07 30.58
CA ASP A 643 2.62 -13.54 30.11
C ASP A 643 1.57 -12.62 30.73
N GLU A 644 0.80 -11.91 29.92
CA GLU A 644 -0.22 -10.97 30.37
C GLU A 644 -1.64 -11.55 30.42
N LYS A 645 -1.88 -12.72 29.79
CA LYS A 645 -3.24 -13.14 29.41
C LYS A 645 -3.38 -14.66 29.36
N ASN A 646 -4.46 -15.13 30.00
CA ASN A 646 -4.89 -16.53 30.03
C ASN A 646 -3.86 -17.53 30.62
N SER A 647 -3.91 -17.69 31.94
CA SER A 647 -3.05 -18.60 32.71
C SER A 647 -3.19 -20.11 32.41
N GLN A 648 -3.88 -20.50 31.34
CA GLN A 648 -3.90 -21.87 30.81
C GLN A 648 -2.73 -22.16 29.85
N TYR A 649 -2.21 -21.12 29.20
CA TYR A 649 -0.99 -21.21 28.39
C TYR A 649 0.24 -20.94 29.23
N SER A 650 1.42 -21.24 28.70
CA SER A 650 2.70 -21.05 29.38
C SER A 650 3.85 -21.04 28.38
N GLY A 651 5.03 -20.62 28.83
CA GLY A 651 6.24 -20.65 28.03
C GLY A 651 7.49 -20.26 28.80
N LYS A 652 8.55 -19.91 28.06
CA LYS A 652 9.91 -19.86 28.56
C LYS A 652 10.77 -18.89 27.75
N LEU A 653 11.47 -17.96 28.42
CA LEU A 653 12.53 -17.18 27.80
C LEU A 653 13.79 -18.07 27.72
N LEU A 654 14.19 -18.43 26.51
CA LEU A 654 15.38 -19.26 26.28
C LEU A 654 16.63 -18.39 26.41
N ASN A 655 16.80 -17.46 25.48
CA ASN A 655 17.91 -16.52 25.43
C ASN A 655 17.52 -15.24 24.67
N TRP A 656 18.39 -14.24 24.72
CA TRP A 656 18.27 -13.00 23.95
C TRP A 656 19.64 -12.40 23.66
N ARG A 657 19.74 -11.56 22.64
CA ARG A 657 20.91 -10.70 22.36
C ARG A 657 20.46 -9.28 22.09
N MET A 658 21.39 -8.33 22.15
CA MET A 658 21.10 -6.91 21.89
C MET A 658 22.28 -6.25 21.15
N THR A 659 21.96 -5.37 20.21
CA THR A 659 22.94 -4.50 19.57
C THR A 659 22.55 -3.05 19.77
N LEU A 660 23.51 -2.24 20.23
CA LEU A 660 23.41 -0.79 20.21
C LEU A 660 24.03 -0.29 18.91
N TRP A 661 23.26 0.43 18.11
CA TRP A 661 23.70 1.10 16.88
C TRP A 661 23.91 2.58 17.16
N GLY A 662 24.83 3.23 16.44
CA GLY A 662 24.89 4.68 16.49
C GLY A 662 26.15 5.32 15.92
N GLU A 663 26.51 6.49 16.43
CA GLU A 663 27.58 7.32 15.88
C GLU A 663 28.97 6.86 16.36
N SER A 664 29.94 6.78 15.42
CA SER A 664 31.31 6.40 15.74
C SER A 664 32.08 7.46 16.55
N VAL A 665 32.99 7.03 17.44
CA VAL A 665 33.93 7.92 18.14
C VAL A 665 34.97 8.46 17.15
N ASP A 666 35.64 7.56 16.43
CA ASP A 666 36.61 7.87 15.38
C ASP A 666 36.09 7.41 14.00
N PRO A 667 35.78 8.35 13.07
CA PRO A 667 35.35 8.04 11.71
C PRO A 667 36.33 7.16 10.93
N ALA A 668 37.63 7.22 11.23
CA ALA A 668 38.66 6.48 10.50
C ALA A 668 38.73 4.98 10.88
N LEU A 669 38.02 4.57 11.93
CA LEU A 669 37.90 3.18 12.39
C LEU A 669 36.52 2.56 12.08
N ALA A 670 35.59 3.35 11.55
CA ALA A 670 34.27 2.86 11.14
C ALA A 670 34.36 2.10 9.82
N VAL A 671 33.54 1.05 9.68
CA VAL A 671 33.42 0.24 8.47
C VAL A 671 31.95 0.19 8.03
N PRO A 672 31.64 0.04 6.72
CA PRO A 672 30.28 -0.17 6.26
C PRO A 672 29.64 -1.39 6.93
N HIS A 673 28.32 -1.36 7.14
CA HIS A 673 27.63 -2.49 7.76
C HIS A 673 27.71 -3.73 6.84
N PRO A 674 28.13 -4.92 7.33
CA PRO A 674 28.25 -6.12 6.49
C PRO A 674 26.90 -6.57 5.93
N LEU A 675 26.93 -7.33 4.84
CA LEU A 675 25.73 -7.96 4.29
C LEU A 675 25.27 -9.09 5.24
N PRO A 676 23.99 -9.12 5.67
CA PRO A 676 23.52 -10.12 6.63
C PRO A 676 23.82 -11.56 6.18
N GLY A 677 24.29 -12.41 7.10
CA GLY A 677 24.66 -13.79 6.80
C GLY A 677 26.04 -13.98 6.14
N THR A 678 26.88 -12.94 6.04
CA THR A 678 28.33 -13.12 5.89
C THR A 678 28.99 -12.96 7.26
N ASP A 679 29.16 -14.08 7.97
CA ASP A 679 29.73 -14.18 9.32
C ASP A 679 29.22 -13.11 10.31
N ASP A 680 27.94 -13.20 10.71
CA ASP A 680 27.30 -12.30 11.69
C ASP A 680 27.95 -12.36 13.12
N ASP A 681 28.95 -13.22 13.31
CA ASP A 681 29.81 -13.38 14.50
C ASP A 681 31.24 -12.82 14.31
N HIS A 682 31.51 -12.03 13.26
CA HIS A 682 32.82 -11.39 13.05
C HIS A 682 33.28 -10.59 14.30
N PRO A 683 34.46 -10.92 14.89
CA PRO A 683 35.06 -10.11 15.93
C PRO A 683 35.51 -8.73 15.40
N LEU A 684 35.85 -7.83 16.33
CA LEU A 684 36.44 -6.52 16.03
C LEU A 684 37.59 -6.63 15.00
N PRO A 685 37.78 -5.61 14.14
CA PRO A 685 38.85 -5.60 13.15
C PRO A 685 40.21 -5.86 13.84
N PRO A 686 41.09 -6.70 13.23
CA PRO A 686 42.28 -7.19 13.90
C PRO A 686 43.25 -6.07 14.26
N ASP A 687 43.92 -6.21 15.42
CA ASP A 687 44.86 -5.22 15.95
C ASP A 687 45.85 -4.73 14.86
N PRO A 688 46.09 -3.40 14.76
CA PRO A 688 47.07 -2.87 13.82
C PRO A 688 48.46 -3.44 14.15
N VAL A 689 48.98 -4.28 13.26
CA VAL A 689 50.18 -5.11 13.49
C VAL A 689 51.39 -4.26 13.83
N LEU A 690 51.70 -4.17 15.13
CA LEU A 690 52.94 -3.58 15.61
C LEU A 690 54.14 -4.45 15.15
N PRO A 691 55.18 -3.85 14.54
CA PRO A 691 56.31 -4.62 14.03
C PRO A 691 57.06 -5.33 15.15
N SER A 692 57.31 -6.62 14.96
CA SER A 692 57.80 -7.54 15.98
C SER A 692 59.13 -7.12 16.62
N THR A 693 59.15 -7.04 17.95
CA THR A 693 60.39 -6.98 18.74
C THR A 693 60.46 -8.14 19.73
N THR A 694 61.50 -8.97 19.57
CA THR A 694 61.60 -10.28 20.23
C THR A 694 62.09 -10.17 21.67
N ALA A 695 61.31 -10.69 22.63
CA ALA A 695 61.77 -10.99 23.99
C ALA A 695 61.02 -12.22 24.55
N SER A 696 61.74 -13.12 25.23
CA SER A 696 61.21 -14.43 25.63
C SER A 696 60.65 -14.46 27.06
N ALA A 697 59.53 -15.16 27.22
CA ALA A 697 59.05 -15.94 28.37
C ALA A 697 59.64 -15.71 29.78
N THR A 698 58.77 -15.69 30.80
CA THR A 698 58.57 -16.84 31.74
C THR A 698 57.49 -16.56 32.82
N TYR A 699 56.69 -17.59 33.12
CA TYR A 699 55.78 -17.79 34.25
C TYR A 699 56.00 -16.96 35.54
N SER A 700 54.89 -16.55 36.19
CA SER A 700 54.45 -17.19 37.45
C SER A 700 53.03 -16.78 37.89
N GLN A 701 52.43 -17.58 38.77
CA GLN A 701 51.05 -17.50 39.27
C GLN A 701 50.94 -16.66 40.56
N SER A 702 49.75 -16.16 40.91
CA SER A 702 48.92 -16.75 42.00
C SER A 702 48.01 -15.76 42.77
N ALA A 703 46.88 -16.29 43.26
CA ALA A 703 46.09 -15.88 44.43
C ALA A 703 45.38 -14.50 44.50
N HIS A 704 44.04 -14.54 44.46
CA HIS A 704 43.20 -13.67 45.29
C HIS A 704 43.32 -14.06 46.78
N PRO A 705 42.90 -13.18 47.73
CA PRO A 705 41.56 -13.40 48.30
C PRO A 705 40.75 -12.12 48.61
N ARG A 706 39.42 -12.29 48.73
CA ARG A 706 38.48 -11.38 49.44
C ARG A 706 38.46 -11.75 50.95
N PRO A 707 37.59 -11.18 51.83
CA PRO A 707 36.90 -9.88 51.88
C PRO A 707 37.21 -9.12 53.21
N VAL A 708 36.50 -8.04 53.54
CA VAL A 708 35.64 -7.95 54.77
C VAL A 708 34.97 -6.56 54.94
N ILE A 709 33.70 -6.65 55.34
CA ILE A 709 32.70 -5.64 55.73
C ILE A 709 33.19 -4.57 56.74
N SER A 710 32.71 -3.33 56.61
CA SER A 710 32.20 -2.52 57.75
C SER A 710 31.38 -1.30 57.30
N ILE A 711 30.31 -0.97 58.04
CA ILE A 711 29.38 0.15 57.82
C ILE A 711 29.54 1.17 58.96
N THR A 712 29.54 2.46 58.65
CA THR A 712 29.15 3.53 59.61
C THR A 712 28.36 4.64 58.89
N LYS A 713 27.63 5.45 59.66
CA LYS A 713 26.61 6.42 59.21
C LYS A 713 26.72 7.70 60.06
N ALA A 714 26.08 8.78 59.59
CA ALA A 714 25.69 10.00 60.34
C ALA A 714 26.77 11.11 60.44
N GLU A 715 26.45 12.43 60.49
CA GLU A 715 25.17 13.13 60.25
C GLU A 715 25.35 14.66 60.05
N SER A 716 24.26 15.33 59.64
CA SER A 716 23.96 16.78 59.74
C SER A 716 24.70 17.78 58.81
N GLY A 717 24.06 18.88 58.35
CA GLY A 717 22.62 19.19 58.41
C GLY A 717 22.24 20.65 58.07
N HIS A 718 20.95 20.98 58.31
CA HIS A 718 20.33 22.32 58.43
C HIS A 718 20.13 23.24 57.19
N ALA A 719 18.94 23.09 56.58
CA ALA A 719 17.85 24.09 56.54
C ALA A 719 17.94 25.45 55.77
N ALA A 720 16.94 25.67 54.90
CA ALA A 720 16.05 26.85 54.76
C ALA A 720 16.61 28.28 54.45
N SER A 721 15.91 29.22 53.80
CA SER A 721 14.71 29.24 52.91
C SER A 721 14.48 30.69 52.39
N VAL A 722 13.43 30.91 51.55
CA VAL A 722 12.74 32.19 51.22
C VAL A 722 13.33 33.11 50.11
N HIS A 723 12.42 33.63 49.26
CA HIS A 723 12.68 34.65 48.22
C HIS A 723 12.77 36.10 48.75
N SER A 724 13.46 36.97 48.02
CA SER A 724 13.04 38.38 47.79
C SER A 724 13.65 38.94 46.50
N ALA A 725 13.18 40.09 46.00
CA ALA A 725 13.47 40.59 44.66
C ALA A 725 13.67 42.13 44.62
N GLN A 726 13.92 42.69 43.41
CA GLN A 726 13.89 44.13 43.05
C GLN A 726 15.11 44.98 43.52
N VAL A 727 15.53 46.09 42.89
CA VAL A 727 15.17 46.74 41.59
C VAL A 727 16.31 47.67 41.06
N SER A 728 16.33 47.88 39.73
CA SER A 728 16.92 48.94 38.87
C SER A 728 18.05 49.89 39.31
N THR A 729 18.85 50.30 38.32
CA THR A 729 19.08 51.74 38.01
C THR A 729 19.37 51.97 36.52
N VAL A 730 19.19 53.20 36.03
CA VAL A 730 19.21 53.59 34.60
C VAL A 730 20.05 54.87 34.42
N PRO A 731 20.77 55.06 33.29
CA PRO A 731 20.62 56.31 32.56
C PRO A 731 20.65 56.19 31.01
N HIS A 732 19.72 56.88 30.36
CA HIS A 732 19.77 57.29 28.94
C HIS A 732 20.47 58.66 28.84
N PRO A 733 21.08 59.06 27.69
CA PRO A 733 20.31 59.88 26.74
C PRO A 733 20.68 59.80 25.23
N LYS A 734 19.61 59.77 24.41
CA LYS A 734 19.33 60.56 23.18
C LYS A 734 20.48 61.35 22.49
N VAL A 735 20.49 61.34 21.14
CA VAL A 735 20.01 62.45 20.26
C VAL A 735 20.10 62.08 18.77
N LYS A 736 19.23 62.68 17.94
CA LYS A 736 19.21 62.63 16.46
C LYS A 736 19.03 64.05 15.92
N PRO A 737 19.69 64.44 14.81
CA PRO A 737 18.99 65.33 13.87
C PRO A 737 19.22 65.01 12.37
N THR A 738 18.30 65.53 11.56
CA THR A 738 18.25 65.51 10.08
C THR A 738 18.92 66.78 9.50
N THR A 739 18.89 66.95 8.16
CA THR A 739 19.16 68.15 7.29
C THR A 739 20.49 68.13 6.52
N THR A 740 20.61 68.66 5.28
CA THR A 740 19.65 69.11 4.23
C THR A 740 20.36 69.15 2.85
N ALA A 741 19.61 69.15 1.74
CA ALA A 741 20.13 69.12 0.36
C ALA A 741 20.67 70.46 -0.20
N THR A 742 21.57 70.39 -1.19
CA THR A 742 21.88 71.36 -2.28
C THR A 742 22.84 70.64 -3.25
N ALA A 743 22.71 70.53 -4.59
CA ALA A 743 21.91 71.14 -5.67
C ALA A 743 22.58 72.29 -6.46
N THR A 744 23.30 71.96 -7.54
CA THR A 744 23.67 72.90 -8.64
C THR A 744 23.97 72.17 -9.97
N THR A 745 23.16 72.47 -11.00
CA THR A 745 23.52 72.87 -12.39
C THR A 745 24.65 72.13 -13.15
N THR A 746 24.52 71.68 -14.40
CA THR A 746 23.48 71.80 -15.47
C THR A 746 23.74 70.71 -16.55
N THR A 747 23.10 70.54 -17.74
CA THR A 747 22.35 71.45 -18.64
C THR A 747 21.33 70.67 -19.53
N THR A 748 20.71 71.38 -20.48
CA THR A 748 19.70 71.03 -21.51
C THR A 748 20.34 70.66 -22.88
N THR A 749 19.68 70.21 -23.96
CA THR A 749 18.27 70.15 -24.48
C THR A 749 18.09 68.91 -25.39
N GLY A 750 16.90 68.36 -25.71
CA GLY A 750 15.50 68.62 -25.30
C GLY A 750 14.43 68.23 -26.36
N VAL A 751 13.14 68.14 -25.95
CA VAL A 751 11.88 68.15 -26.78
C VAL A 751 11.59 66.88 -27.64
N ALA A 752 10.67 65.95 -27.26
CA ALA A 752 9.17 65.92 -27.32
C ALA A 752 8.61 65.29 -28.64
N ALA A 753 7.36 64.83 -28.78
CA ALA A 753 6.13 65.00 -27.98
C ALA A 753 5.14 63.80 -28.01
N THR A 754 3.99 63.93 -27.33
CA THR A 754 2.96 62.90 -27.05
C THR A 754 1.72 62.99 -27.95
N ALA A 755 1.06 61.87 -28.29
CA ALA A 755 -0.39 61.81 -28.62
C ALA A 755 -0.98 60.37 -28.59
N THR A 756 -2.29 60.30 -28.33
CA THR A 756 -3.24 59.14 -28.36
C THR A 756 -4.61 59.72 -28.82
N PRO A 757 -5.75 58.99 -29.02
CA PRO A 757 -6.04 57.53 -29.04
C PRO A 757 -7.10 57.04 -30.10
N VAL A 758 -7.57 55.78 -29.98
CA VAL A 758 -8.84 55.09 -30.43
C VAL A 758 -9.16 54.77 -31.92
N GLN A 759 -9.98 53.71 -32.08
CA GLN A 759 -10.85 53.27 -33.22
C GLN A 759 -10.19 52.62 -34.47
N GLU A 760 -10.84 51.73 -35.24
CA GLU A 760 -11.82 50.62 -34.99
C GLU A 760 -11.98 49.74 -36.27
N ASP A 761 -12.47 48.50 -36.13
CA ASP A 761 -13.16 47.61 -37.11
C ASP A 761 -12.66 47.25 -38.55
N GLU A 762 -12.49 45.93 -38.75
CA GLU A 762 -13.08 45.01 -39.77
C GLU A 762 -13.11 45.20 -41.33
N LYS A 763 -12.74 44.07 -41.99
CA LYS A 763 -13.42 43.35 -43.13
C LYS A 763 -13.34 43.74 -44.64
N VAL A 764 -12.73 42.79 -45.40
CA VAL A 764 -13.30 41.96 -46.52
C VAL A 764 -13.45 42.45 -48.00
N SER A 765 -13.20 41.51 -48.93
CA SER A 765 -13.58 41.46 -50.38
C SER A 765 -12.83 42.37 -51.39
N ASP A 766 -12.70 42.03 -52.69
CA ASP A 766 -13.26 40.91 -53.49
C ASP A 766 -12.36 40.42 -54.67
N GLU A 767 -12.85 39.45 -55.47
CA GLU A 767 -12.23 38.80 -56.67
C GLU A 767 -12.27 39.68 -57.97
N THR A 768 -12.03 39.26 -59.25
CA THR A 768 -11.91 37.96 -59.97
C THR A 768 -11.23 38.11 -61.38
N THR A 769 -10.96 36.99 -62.10
CA THR A 769 -10.85 36.82 -63.59
C THR A 769 -9.63 37.39 -64.37
N SER A 770 -9.16 36.87 -65.54
CA SER A 770 -9.34 35.58 -66.28
C SER A 770 -8.19 35.37 -67.34
N ALA A 771 -8.27 34.28 -68.12
CA ALA A 771 -7.30 33.73 -69.10
C ALA A 771 -7.21 34.50 -70.48
N THR A 772 -6.55 34.08 -71.59
CA THR A 772 -6.06 32.76 -72.08
C THR A 772 -4.97 32.87 -73.18
N GLU A 773 -4.19 31.79 -73.38
CA GLU A 773 -3.48 31.27 -74.60
C GLU A 773 -3.18 32.11 -75.86
N THR A 774 -1.96 31.90 -76.43
CA THR A 774 -1.78 31.29 -77.79
C THR A 774 -0.31 30.89 -78.05
N ALA A 775 -0.04 30.05 -79.06
CA ALA A 775 1.29 29.49 -79.36
C ALA A 775 1.56 29.32 -80.89
N THR A 776 2.83 29.21 -81.33
CA THR A 776 3.31 28.21 -82.34
C THR A 776 4.82 28.25 -82.71
N THR A 777 5.55 27.19 -82.32
CA THR A 777 6.56 26.39 -83.06
C THR A 777 7.57 26.96 -84.10
N GLY A 778 8.85 26.60 -83.91
CA GLY A 778 9.78 26.12 -84.97
C GLY A 778 11.22 26.68 -84.93
N LYS A 779 12.31 25.92 -85.16
CA LYS A 779 12.50 24.47 -85.46
C LYS A 779 13.99 24.03 -85.28
N THR A 780 14.24 22.82 -84.75
CA THR A 780 15.35 21.85 -85.05
C THR A 780 16.85 22.25 -84.95
N TYR A 781 17.83 21.41 -84.55
CA TYR A 781 17.90 20.08 -83.89
C TYR A 781 19.36 19.76 -83.44
N GLU A 782 19.57 18.56 -82.85
CA GLU A 782 20.84 17.86 -82.45
C GLU A 782 21.29 18.02 -80.97
N ILE A 783 21.76 16.98 -80.24
CA ILE A 783 21.75 15.50 -80.44
C ILE A 783 21.85 14.75 -79.08
N MET A 784 21.11 13.63 -78.91
CA MET A 784 21.27 12.44 -78.00
C MET A 784 21.72 12.58 -76.51
N GLY A 785 21.36 11.67 -75.58
CA GLY A 785 20.41 10.54 -75.65
C GLY A 785 20.65 9.43 -74.60
N ASN A 786 19.58 8.96 -73.96
CA ASN A 786 19.40 7.70 -73.20
C ASN A 786 20.41 7.27 -72.10
N GLU A 787 19.99 7.40 -70.83
CA GLU A 787 20.32 6.40 -69.78
C GLU A 787 19.26 6.36 -68.65
N TYR A 788 18.74 7.52 -68.24
CA TYR A 788 17.91 7.67 -67.02
C TYR A 788 16.44 7.20 -67.10
N GLY A 789 15.88 7.01 -68.30
CA GLY A 789 14.45 6.69 -68.47
C GLY A 789 14.02 5.34 -67.88
N LEU A 790 14.90 4.33 -67.92
CA LEU A 790 14.62 3.01 -67.35
C LEU A 790 14.64 3.02 -65.82
N ILE A 791 15.53 3.80 -65.20
CA ILE A 791 15.72 3.83 -63.75
C ILE A 791 14.48 4.41 -63.06
N VAL A 792 13.92 5.51 -63.58
CA VAL A 792 12.70 6.14 -63.02
C VAL A 792 11.52 5.17 -63.06
N ILE A 793 11.35 4.43 -64.17
CA ILE A 793 10.29 3.43 -64.32
C ILE A 793 10.47 2.29 -63.31
N VAL A 794 11.69 1.76 -63.15
CA VAL A 794 11.98 0.70 -62.16
C VAL A 794 11.73 1.18 -60.73
N VAL A 795 12.12 2.39 -60.36
CA VAL A 795 11.87 2.95 -59.02
C VAL A 795 10.37 3.11 -58.73
N VAL A 796 9.57 3.54 -59.72
CA VAL A 796 8.10 3.62 -59.57
C VAL A 796 7.50 2.22 -59.42
N PHE A 797 7.91 1.23 -60.21
CA PHE A 797 7.41 -0.14 -60.05
C PHE A 797 7.86 -0.81 -58.75
N VAL A 798 9.06 -0.51 -58.23
CA VAL A 798 9.53 -1.01 -56.93
C VAL A 798 8.81 -0.34 -55.76
N SER A 799 8.54 0.98 -55.82
CA SER A 799 7.77 1.68 -54.79
C SER A 799 6.29 1.26 -54.76
N VAL A 800 5.66 1.07 -55.92
CA VAL A 800 4.31 0.48 -56.00
C VAL A 800 4.32 -0.99 -55.55
N GLY A 801 5.33 -1.77 -55.95
CA GLY A 801 5.47 -3.17 -55.54
C GLY A 801 5.67 -3.35 -54.03
N THR A 802 6.47 -2.49 -53.39
CA THR A 802 6.67 -2.50 -51.93
C THR A 802 5.46 -1.97 -51.17
N ALA A 803 4.74 -0.98 -51.70
CA ALA A 803 3.45 -0.54 -51.13
C ALA A 803 2.38 -1.64 -51.20
N LEU A 804 2.28 -2.35 -52.33
CA LEU A 804 1.37 -3.50 -52.49
C LEU A 804 1.79 -4.69 -51.63
N LEU A 805 3.08 -4.96 -51.49
CA LEU A 805 3.59 -5.99 -50.58
C LEU A 805 3.31 -5.62 -49.11
N GLY A 806 3.50 -4.36 -48.72
CA GLY A 806 3.14 -3.86 -47.39
C GLY A 806 1.63 -3.96 -47.11
N ALA A 807 0.79 -3.61 -48.09
CA ALA A 807 -0.66 -3.80 -48.00
C ALA A 807 -1.06 -5.28 -47.93
N ALA A 808 -0.38 -6.17 -48.67
CA ALA A 808 -0.60 -7.61 -48.61
C ALA A 808 -0.15 -8.21 -47.26
N ILE A 809 1.00 -7.79 -46.73
CA ILE A 809 1.48 -8.19 -45.40
C ILE A 809 0.54 -7.65 -44.31
N ALA A 810 0.05 -6.41 -44.42
CA ALA A 810 -0.94 -5.86 -43.50
C ALA A 810 -2.29 -6.59 -43.58
N ALA A 811 -2.74 -6.97 -44.78
CA ALA A 811 -3.95 -7.76 -44.98
C ALA A 811 -3.80 -9.20 -44.45
N VAL A 812 -2.63 -9.83 -44.65
CA VAL A 812 -2.30 -11.14 -44.07
C VAL A 812 -2.16 -11.06 -42.56
N TYR A 813 -1.55 -10.00 -42.01
CA TYR A 813 -1.49 -9.75 -40.57
C TYR A 813 -2.89 -9.53 -39.98
N PHE A 814 -3.76 -8.76 -40.63
CA PHE A 814 -5.17 -8.63 -40.19
C PHE A 814 -5.97 -9.91 -40.39
N PHE A 815 -5.69 -10.72 -41.41
CA PHE A 815 -6.34 -12.02 -41.61
C PHE A 815 -5.88 -13.03 -40.55
N ILE A 816 -4.59 -13.12 -40.26
CA ILE A 816 -4.01 -13.92 -39.18
C ILE A 816 -4.49 -13.42 -37.82
N ARG A 817 -4.57 -12.10 -37.58
CA ARG A 817 -5.15 -11.53 -36.35
C ARG A 817 -6.64 -11.84 -36.23
N ARG A 818 -7.39 -11.83 -37.34
CA ARG A 818 -8.83 -12.19 -37.37
C ARG A 818 -9.08 -13.70 -37.30
N GLN A 819 -8.14 -14.54 -37.73
CA GLN A 819 -8.15 -15.97 -37.46
C GLN A 819 -7.74 -16.25 -36.01
N ARG A 820 -6.69 -15.62 -35.48
CA ARG A 820 -6.30 -15.71 -34.06
C ARG A 820 -7.39 -15.21 -33.12
N LEU A 821 -8.13 -14.15 -33.45
CA LEU A 821 -9.31 -13.75 -32.68
C LEU A 821 -10.50 -14.74 -32.80
N ARG A 822 -10.55 -15.55 -33.86
CA ARG A 822 -11.53 -16.64 -34.03
C ARG A 822 -11.06 -17.99 -33.48
N ALA A 823 -9.76 -18.11 -33.17
CA ALA A 823 -9.14 -19.26 -32.51
C ALA A 823 -9.08 -19.02 -30.99
N ALA A 824 -8.72 -17.82 -30.53
CA ALA A 824 -8.82 -17.43 -29.11
C ALA A 824 -10.28 -17.50 -28.60
N GLN A 825 -11.28 -17.18 -29.42
CA GLN A 825 -12.70 -17.48 -29.11
C GLN A 825 -13.09 -18.97 -29.26
N ARG A 826 -12.12 -19.90 -29.29
CA ARG A 826 -12.27 -21.35 -29.50
C ARG A 826 -11.19 -22.25 -28.86
N GLU A 827 -10.15 -21.69 -28.24
CA GLU A 827 -9.03 -22.43 -27.66
C GLU A 827 -8.84 -22.15 -26.16
N ASP A 828 -9.68 -21.30 -25.55
CA ASP A 828 -9.79 -21.14 -24.09
C ASP A 828 -10.59 -22.30 -23.43
N TYR A 829 -11.09 -23.27 -24.22
CA TYR A 829 -11.82 -24.46 -23.77
C TYR A 829 -11.39 -25.75 -24.53
N GLU A 830 -10.22 -26.31 -24.22
CA GLU A 830 -9.91 -27.73 -24.48
C GLU A 830 -8.93 -28.30 -23.42
N PHE A 831 -9.43 -28.64 -22.22
CA PHE A 831 -8.64 -29.41 -21.25
C PHE A 831 -8.49 -30.87 -21.72
N LYS A 832 -7.33 -31.23 -22.28
CA LYS A 832 -7.05 -32.62 -22.66
C LYS A 832 -6.90 -33.53 -21.45
N VAL A 833 -7.93 -34.34 -21.21
CA VAL A 833 -7.93 -35.41 -20.21
C VAL A 833 -6.89 -36.47 -20.61
N LEU A 834 -5.81 -36.60 -19.83
CA LEU A 834 -4.85 -37.70 -19.97
C LEU A 834 -5.46 -39.02 -19.43
N ARG A 835 -6.32 -39.63 -20.25
CA ARG A 835 -6.72 -41.04 -20.06
C ARG A 835 -5.52 -41.93 -20.32
N ASN A 836 -4.93 -42.46 -19.25
CA ASN A 836 -3.80 -43.38 -19.31
C ASN A 836 -4.29 -44.78 -19.77
N THR A 837 -4.32 -45.02 -21.07
CA THR A 837 -4.73 -46.30 -21.67
C THR A 837 -3.65 -47.36 -21.52
N GLY A 838 -3.55 -47.95 -20.33
CA GLY A 838 -2.85 -49.22 -20.13
C GLY A 838 -3.77 -50.38 -20.52
N ASP A 839 -3.66 -50.85 -21.76
CA ASP A 839 -4.34 -52.09 -22.18
C ASP A 839 -3.83 -53.29 -21.36
N ALA A 840 -4.74 -54.21 -21.03
CA ALA A 840 -4.43 -55.40 -20.24
C ALA A 840 -4.16 -56.61 -21.15
N ASP A 841 -2.93 -57.15 -21.08
CA ASP A 841 -2.64 -58.54 -21.46
C ASP A 841 -2.80 -59.47 -20.24
N VAL A 842 -2.97 -60.78 -20.51
CA VAL A 842 -3.78 -61.69 -19.67
C VAL A 842 -3.00 -62.90 -19.13
N ASP A 843 -3.46 -63.43 -17.97
CA ASP A 843 -3.04 -64.66 -17.26
C ASP A 843 -1.59 -64.69 -16.68
N GLU A 844 -1.26 -65.33 -15.54
CA GLU A 844 -1.92 -66.41 -14.77
C GLU A 844 -1.98 -66.14 -13.23
N THR A 845 -2.74 -66.98 -12.52
CA THR A 845 -2.87 -67.06 -11.03
C THR A 845 -2.24 -68.37 -10.49
N PRO A 846 -2.23 -68.67 -9.17
CA PRO A 846 -1.90 -67.88 -7.97
C PRO A 846 -0.87 -68.59 -7.04
N ALA A 847 -0.29 -67.89 -6.04
CA ALA A 847 0.41 -68.55 -4.92
C ALA A 847 0.40 -67.75 -3.61
N GLU A 848 0.09 -68.41 -2.48
CA GLU A 848 0.35 -67.90 -1.12
C GLU A 848 1.81 -68.11 -0.70
N VAL A 849 2.36 -67.22 0.14
CA VAL A 849 2.98 -67.55 1.45
C VAL A 849 3.10 -66.26 2.28
N LYS A 850 3.14 -66.38 3.62
CA LYS A 850 2.84 -65.29 4.57
C LYS A 850 4.07 -64.68 5.28
N ARG A 851 3.87 -63.42 5.70
CA ARG A 851 4.46 -62.70 6.88
C ARG A 851 5.91 -62.19 6.83
N GLY A 852 5.99 -60.86 6.92
CA GLY A 852 7.12 -60.08 7.44
C GLY A 852 6.75 -58.59 7.35
N GLY A 853 6.19 -58.01 8.41
CA GLY A 853 5.55 -56.68 8.35
C GLY A 853 6.23 -55.61 9.19
N VAL A 854 6.11 -54.36 8.72
CA VAL A 854 6.20 -53.11 9.49
C VAL A 854 5.14 -52.17 8.89
N GLU A 855 4.35 -51.51 9.73
CA GLU A 855 3.32 -50.52 9.35
C GLU A 855 3.50 -49.23 10.16
N GLY A 856 2.89 -48.15 9.68
CA GLY A 856 2.95 -46.81 10.26
C GLY A 856 3.80 -45.83 9.44
N VAL A 857 3.41 -44.57 9.23
CA VAL A 857 2.22 -43.84 9.71
C VAL A 857 1.78 -42.82 8.67
N LEU A 858 0.55 -42.91 8.13
CA LEU A 858 -0.22 -41.75 7.61
C LEU A 858 -1.73 -42.01 7.38
N TYR A 859 -2.40 -42.81 8.21
CA TYR A 859 -3.86 -42.91 8.23
C TYR A 859 -4.34 -43.14 9.68
N ASP A 860 -4.61 -42.04 10.39
CA ASP A 860 -5.36 -41.98 11.65
C ASP A 860 -5.68 -40.50 11.94
N ALA A 861 -6.94 -40.09 11.77
CA ALA A 861 -7.42 -38.73 12.05
C ALA A 861 -8.96 -38.60 12.07
N PHE A 862 -9.68 -39.44 11.33
CA PHE A 862 -11.13 -39.33 11.12
C PHE A 862 -11.89 -40.66 11.26
N ASP A 863 -11.57 -41.46 12.27
CA ASP A 863 -12.49 -42.53 12.73
C ASP A 863 -12.32 -42.83 14.23
N ALA A 864 -13.00 -42.04 15.07
CA ALA A 864 -13.10 -42.27 16.52
C ALA A 864 -14.31 -41.51 17.11
N ARG A 865 -15.44 -42.20 17.29
CA ARG A 865 -16.54 -41.79 18.16
C ARG A 865 -17.03 -42.98 18.99
N ASP A 866 -17.73 -42.64 20.08
CA ASP A 866 -18.45 -43.52 21.01
C ASP A 866 -17.54 -44.50 21.79
N SER A 867 -17.40 -44.37 23.12
CA SER A 867 -18.51 -44.60 24.05
C SER A 867 -18.26 -44.08 25.48
N ASP A 868 -19.18 -43.22 25.93
CA ASP A 868 -19.96 -43.24 27.19
C ASP A 868 -19.35 -43.19 28.62
N GLU A 869 -20.23 -42.73 29.53
CA GLU A 869 -20.21 -42.74 31.02
C GLU A 869 -19.14 -41.89 31.76
N GLU A 870 -19.47 -40.93 32.64
CA GLU A 870 -20.77 -40.40 33.14
C GLU A 870 -20.70 -38.87 33.32
N ILE A 871 -21.83 -38.15 33.14
CA ILE A 871 -22.37 -37.15 34.10
C ILE A 871 -23.83 -36.77 33.72
N PHE A 872 -24.77 -37.36 34.46
CA PHE A 872 -26.12 -36.90 34.82
C PHE A 872 -27.03 -36.16 33.81
N ASP A 873 -27.88 -36.96 33.15
CA ASP A 873 -29.30 -37.13 33.55
C ASP A 873 -30.16 -35.88 33.79
N ALA A 874 -30.93 -35.48 32.77
CA ALA A 874 -32.28 -34.90 32.95
C ALA A 874 -33.10 -34.94 31.64
N LEU A 875 -34.38 -35.37 31.75
CA LEU A 875 -35.46 -35.28 30.75
C LEU A 875 -35.34 -36.17 29.48
N GLY A 876 -36.18 -37.20 29.43
CA GLY A 876 -36.36 -38.09 28.25
C GLY A 876 -37.61 -37.77 27.41
N GLU A 877 -37.87 -38.64 26.44
CA GLU A 877 -38.90 -38.52 25.39
C GLU A 877 -40.36 -38.50 25.90
N VAL A 878 -41.19 -37.67 25.25
CA VAL A 878 -42.62 -37.95 24.98
C VAL A 878 -42.93 -37.42 23.57
N SER A 879 -43.84 -38.09 22.84
CA SER A 879 -44.27 -37.76 21.48
C SER A 879 -45.28 -36.59 21.41
N ASP A 880 -45.58 -36.15 20.18
CA ASP A 880 -46.84 -35.46 19.88
C ASP A 880 -48.06 -36.31 20.31
N ASP A 881 -49.08 -35.67 20.87
CA ASP A 881 -50.52 -35.99 20.71
C ASP A 881 -51.40 -34.95 21.45
N ASP A 882 -52.30 -34.32 20.71
CA ASP A 882 -53.62 -33.73 21.02
C ASP A 882 -53.97 -32.77 22.20
N GLU A 883 -54.87 -31.84 21.83
CA GLU A 883 -55.92 -31.13 22.59
C GLU A 883 -55.64 -29.89 23.48
N GLU A 884 -56.71 -29.09 23.64
CA GLU A 884 -56.76 -27.74 24.23
C GLU A 884 -57.19 -27.80 25.71
N ASP A 885 -56.64 -26.92 26.57
CA ASP A 885 -57.48 -26.17 27.54
C ASP A 885 -56.76 -24.96 28.17
N GLU A 886 -57.52 -23.97 28.65
CA GLU A 886 -56.98 -22.76 29.30
C GLU A 886 -56.80 -22.92 30.84
N GLU A 887 -55.70 -22.43 31.42
CA GLU A 887 -55.87 -21.45 32.52
C GLU A 887 -54.71 -20.47 32.70
N ARG A 888 -55.05 -19.26 33.15
CA ARG A 888 -54.14 -18.11 33.33
C ARG A 888 -53.42 -18.16 34.66
N ARG A 889 -52.11 -17.83 34.69
CA ARG A 889 -51.53 -17.09 35.84
C ARG A 889 -50.32 -16.20 35.55
N SER A 890 -50.63 -14.91 35.37
CA SER A 890 -49.82 -13.76 35.82
C SER A 890 -48.31 -13.77 35.53
N ILE A 891 -47.92 -13.42 34.30
CA ILE A 891 -46.66 -12.68 34.09
C ILE A 891 -46.84 -11.30 34.74
N LYS A 892 -45.85 -10.85 35.52
CA LYS A 892 -45.86 -9.54 36.16
C LYS A 892 -45.73 -8.42 35.12
N THR A 893 -46.41 -7.31 35.36
CA THR A 893 -46.13 -6.04 34.68
C THR A 893 -44.66 -5.68 34.83
N ILE A 894 -43.90 -5.73 33.73
CA ILE A 894 -42.66 -4.95 33.60
C ILE A 894 -43.11 -3.55 33.23
N GLU A 895 -42.71 -2.57 34.03
CA GLU A 895 -43.12 -1.18 33.82
C GLU A 895 -42.47 -0.62 32.55
N PHE A 896 -43.22 0.19 31.80
CA PHE A 896 -42.66 0.96 30.70
C PHE A 896 -41.66 1.98 31.27
N PHE A 897 -40.36 1.68 31.15
CA PHE A 897 -39.35 2.71 31.28
C PHE A 897 -39.67 3.84 30.28
N PRO A 898 -39.67 5.11 30.70
CA PRO A 898 -39.91 6.21 29.79
C PRO A 898 -38.81 6.21 28.72
N VAL A 899 -39.20 6.38 27.46
CA VAL A 899 -38.26 6.45 26.33
C VAL A 899 -37.37 7.67 26.50
N VAL A 900 -36.20 7.48 27.10
CA VAL A 900 -35.06 8.38 26.93
C VAL A 900 -34.81 8.44 25.44
N ASN A 901 -34.82 9.65 24.89
CA ASN A 901 -34.88 9.86 23.44
C ASN A 901 -33.51 9.62 22.81
N VAL A 902 -33.13 8.33 22.70
CA VAL A 902 -31.95 7.88 21.97
C VAL A 902 -32.18 8.25 20.50
N ASN A 903 -31.54 9.34 20.07
CA ASN A 903 -31.45 9.68 18.66
C ASN A 903 -30.60 8.61 17.97
N LEU A 904 -31.24 7.54 17.53
CA LEU A 904 -30.70 6.68 16.49
C LEU A 904 -30.24 7.59 15.34
N PRO A 905 -28.99 7.44 14.84
CA PRO A 905 -28.52 8.26 13.74
C PRO A 905 -29.47 8.05 12.56
N LYS A 906 -29.99 9.16 12.01
CA LYS A 906 -30.77 9.09 10.76
C LYS A 906 -29.87 8.46 9.70
N PRO A 907 -30.35 7.45 8.94
CA PRO A 907 -29.51 6.78 7.95
C PRO A 907 -28.94 7.81 6.96
N PRO A 908 -27.68 7.63 6.51
CA PRO A 908 -27.06 8.53 5.55
C PRO A 908 -27.94 8.63 4.29
N HIS A 909 -27.97 9.83 3.70
CA HIS A 909 -28.96 10.27 2.72
C HIS A 909 -29.54 9.16 1.84
N SER A 910 -30.82 8.83 2.08
CA SER A 910 -31.59 7.98 1.18
C SER A 910 -31.54 8.57 -0.24
N ARG A 911 -30.74 7.98 -1.14
CA ARG A 911 -30.81 8.26 -2.58
C ARG A 911 -32.27 8.16 -2.97
N ASN A 912 -32.81 9.24 -3.56
CA ASN A 912 -34.25 9.46 -3.73
C ASN A 912 -35.00 8.16 -4.07
N TYR A 913 -35.73 7.58 -3.11
CA TYR A 913 -36.74 6.58 -3.40
C TYR A 913 -37.66 7.17 -4.47
N LYS A 914 -37.66 6.58 -5.69
CA LYS A 914 -38.45 7.09 -6.81
C LYS A 914 -39.89 7.22 -6.34
N LYS A 915 -40.44 8.44 -6.46
CA LYS A 915 -41.61 8.89 -5.68
C LYS A 915 -42.94 8.27 -6.12
N ASP A 916 -42.89 7.39 -7.11
CA ASP A 916 -43.98 7.04 -8.01
C ASP A 916 -44.21 5.51 -8.11
N MET A 917 -43.73 4.70 -7.16
CA MET A 917 -44.31 3.36 -6.93
C MET A 917 -45.73 3.53 -6.38
N SER A 918 -46.68 2.75 -6.89
CA SER A 918 -48.08 2.83 -6.48
C SER A 918 -48.29 2.38 -5.02
N PRO A 919 -49.32 2.89 -4.30
CA PRO A 919 -49.62 2.47 -2.93
C PRO A 919 -49.88 0.95 -2.79
N THR A 920 -50.27 0.30 -3.89
CA THR A 920 -50.70 -1.10 -3.98
C THR A 920 -49.62 -2.06 -4.49
N ALA A 921 -48.38 -1.60 -4.72
CA ALA A 921 -47.27 -2.48 -5.09
C ALA A 921 -46.73 -3.22 -3.86
N PRO A 922 -46.22 -4.46 -3.98
CA PRO A 922 -45.59 -5.18 -2.86
C PRO A 922 -44.32 -4.48 -2.35
N PHE A 923 -43.84 -4.88 -1.18
CA PHE A 923 -42.49 -4.54 -0.69
C PHE A 923 -41.51 -5.64 -1.11
N MET A 924 -40.58 -5.34 -2.02
CA MET A 924 -39.65 -6.33 -2.57
C MET A 924 -38.29 -6.29 -1.85
N VAL A 925 -37.81 -7.45 -1.41
CA VAL A 925 -36.51 -7.62 -0.75
C VAL A 925 -35.66 -8.60 -1.56
N ALA A 926 -34.47 -8.18 -1.99
CA ALA A 926 -33.49 -9.08 -2.59
C ALA A 926 -32.43 -9.48 -1.57
N ILE A 927 -32.19 -10.79 -1.42
CA ILE A 927 -31.19 -11.38 -0.52
C ILE A 927 -30.13 -12.10 -1.37
N ALA A 928 -28.95 -11.49 -1.46
CA ALA A 928 -27.75 -12.06 -2.09
C ALA A 928 -26.75 -12.55 -1.03
N GLY A 929 -25.63 -13.13 -1.47
CA GLY A 929 -24.61 -13.74 -0.61
C GLY A 929 -24.12 -15.08 -1.15
N GLY A 930 -22.99 -15.59 -0.67
CA GLY A 930 -22.33 -16.76 -1.25
C GLY A 930 -23.07 -18.10 -1.08
N PRO A 931 -22.56 -19.18 -1.73
CA PRO A 931 -23.03 -20.54 -1.48
C PRO A 931 -23.05 -20.86 0.02
N ALA A 932 -24.11 -21.54 0.48
CA ALA A 932 -24.34 -21.90 1.89
C ALA A 932 -24.42 -20.74 2.92
N ALA A 933 -24.40 -19.46 2.51
CA ALA A 933 -24.47 -18.29 3.39
C ALA A 933 -25.83 -18.02 4.07
N GLY A 934 -26.63 -19.04 4.38
CA GLY A 934 -27.87 -18.89 5.16
C GLY A 934 -29.05 -18.18 4.48
N LYS A 935 -28.93 -17.72 3.23
CA LYS A 935 -29.95 -16.93 2.49
C LYS A 935 -31.39 -17.43 2.65
N LYS A 936 -31.62 -18.73 2.48
CA LYS A 936 -32.94 -19.38 2.59
C LYS A 936 -33.45 -19.48 4.04
N THR A 937 -32.55 -19.57 5.02
CA THR A 937 -32.85 -19.49 6.46
C THR A 937 -33.32 -18.08 6.82
N ILE A 938 -32.62 -17.04 6.34
CA ILE A 938 -32.97 -15.62 6.52
C ILE A 938 -34.38 -15.36 5.97
N CYS A 939 -34.67 -15.81 4.74
CA CYS A 939 -36.00 -15.70 4.16
C CYS A 939 -37.09 -16.35 5.02
N LYS A 940 -36.88 -17.60 5.48
CA LYS A 940 -37.82 -18.30 6.37
C LYS A 940 -38.05 -17.51 7.66
N ALA A 941 -36.99 -17.03 8.31
CA ALA A 941 -37.08 -16.29 9.57
C ALA A 941 -37.80 -14.94 9.42
N ILE A 942 -37.56 -14.19 8.33
CA ILE A 942 -38.31 -12.98 8.01
C ILE A 942 -39.79 -13.30 7.79
N ALA A 943 -40.11 -14.34 7.01
CA ALA A 943 -41.49 -14.73 6.74
C ALA A 943 -42.23 -15.16 8.03
N SER A 944 -41.62 -15.98 8.87
CA SER A 944 -42.16 -16.38 10.18
C SER A 944 -42.37 -15.19 11.10
N SER A 945 -41.40 -14.25 11.17
CA SER A 945 -41.53 -13.01 11.96
C SER A 945 -42.75 -12.20 11.53
N LEU A 946 -42.93 -11.98 10.22
CA LEU A 946 -44.08 -11.26 9.67
C LEU A 946 -45.43 -11.98 9.91
N GLN A 947 -45.43 -13.32 10.00
CA GLN A 947 -46.64 -14.09 10.33
C GLN A 947 -47.10 -13.93 11.79
N THR A 948 -46.24 -13.47 12.71
CA THR A 948 -46.63 -13.18 14.12
C THR A 948 -47.48 -11.93 14.29
N LEU A 949 -47.61 -11.10 13.24
CA LEU A 949 -48.35 -9.84 13.29
C LEU A 949 -49.87 -10.07 13.37
N HIS A 950 -50.57 -9.24 14.17
CA HIS A 950 -52.04 -9.26 14.33
C HIS A 950 -52.82 -9.15 12.99
N ASN A 951 -52.18 -8.65 11.92
CA ASN A 951 -52.67 -8.78 10.56
C ASN A 951 -51.47 -9.12 9.66
N PRO A 952 -51.21 -10.42 9.39
CA PRO A 952 -49.99 -10.84 8.71
C PRO A 952 -50.05 -10.57 7.20
N PRO A 953 -48.98 -10.06 6.58
CA PRO A 953 -48.93 -9.80 5.14
C PRO A 953 -48.81 -11.09 4.31
N ASN A 954 -49.32 -11.08 3.09
CA ASN A 954 -49.09 -12.15 2.12
C ASN A 954 -47.64 -12.07 1.61
N VAL A 955 -46.78 -12.93 2.16
CA VAL A 955 -45.38 -13.08 1.74
C VAL A 955 -45.25 -14.13 0.63
N LEU A 956 -44.65 -13.72 -0.49
CA LEU A 956 -44.17 -14.60 -1.58
C LEU A 956 -42.65 -14.79 -1.46
N HIS A 957 -42.14 -15.96 -1.85
CA HIS A 957 -40.73 -16.33 -1.84
C HIS A 957 -40.32 -16.82 -3.23
N LEU A 958 -39.23 -16.27 -3.79
CA LEU A 958 -38.77 -16.53 -5.16
C LEU A 958 -37.29 -16.86 -5.19
N ALA A 959 -36.96 -18.15 -5.31
CA ALA A 959 -35.58 -18.59 -5.41
C ALA A 959 -35.04 -18.34 -6.81
N LEU A 960 -33.86 -17.72 -6.93
CA LEU A 960 -33.18 -17.51 -8.20
C LEU A 960 -32.88 -18.84 -8.93
N SER A 961 -32.75 -19.94 -8.18
CA SER A 961 -32.60 -21.28 -8.72
C SER A 961 -33.79 -21.77 -9.56
N ASP A 962 -34.97 -21.15 -9.42
CA ASP A 962 -36.15 -21.44 -10.26
C ASP A 962 -36.11 -20.76 -11.64
N PHE A 963 -35.12 -19.87 -11.86
CA PHE A 963 -34.93 -19.11 -13.10
C PHE A 963 -33.76 -19.63 -13.95
N HIS A 964 -33.24 -20.84 -13.72
CA HIS A 964 -32.27 -21.45 -14.63
C HIS A 964 -32.85 -21.62 -16.05
N TYR A 965 -32.00 -21.50 -17.08
CA TYR A 965 -32.38 -21.80 -18.46
C TYR A 965 -32.75 -23.28 -18.66
N GLU A 966 -33.71 -23.55 -19.54
CA GLU A 966 -34.00 -24.92 -20.00
C GLU A 966 -32.94 -25.40 -20.99
N LEU A 967 -32.52 -26.66 -20.89
CA LEU A 967 -31.60 -27.27 -21.87
C LEU A 967 -32.36 -27.62 -23.17
N GLY A 968 -32.48 -26.62 -24.04
CA GLY A 968 -32.94 -26.80 -25.41
C GLY A 968 -32.01 -27.69 -26.23
N LYS A 969 -32.55 -28.36 -27.25
CA LYS A 969 -31.82 -29.35 -28.08
C LYS A 969 -30.64 -28.80 -28.88
N ASP A 970 -30.49 -27.47 -28.94
CA ASP A 970 -29.44 -26.76 -29.66
C ASP A 970 -28.51 -25.96 -28.72
N ALA A 971 -28.58 -26.19 -27.40
CA ALA A 971 -27.57 -25.69 -26.46
C ALA A 971 -26.21 -26.34 -26.77
N GLN A 972 -25.16 -25.53 -26.88
CA GLN A 972 -23.82 -26.03 -27.24
C GLN A 972 -23.23 -26.86 -26.10
N ALA A 973 -23.17 -28.18 -26.29
CA ALA A 973 -22.37 -29.08 -25.47
C ALA A 973 -20.92 -29.09 -25.98
N GLU A 974 -19.97 -29.08 -25.06
CA GLU A 974 -18.58 -29.44 -25.32
C GLU A 974 -18.40 -30.93 -24.99
N ASP A 975 -17.95 -31.72 -25.97
CA ASP A 975 -17.81 -33.17 -25.83
C ASP A 975 -16.52 -33.52 -25.06
N THR A 976 -16.63 -33.78 -23.76
CA THR A 976 -15.55 -34.43 -23.00
C THR A 976 -15.63 -35.96 -23.10
N GLU A 977 -14.50 -36.62 -23.40
CA GLU A 977 -14.38 -38.09 -23.38
C GLU A 977 -14.50 -38.66 -21.96
N GLY A 978 -15.71 -38.64 -21.39
CA GLY A 978 -16.01 -39.05 -20.02
C GLY A 978 -17.33 -39.83 -19.90
N GLY A 979 -18.37 -39.39 -20.61
CA GLY A 979 -19.71 -39.99 -20.55
C GLY A 979 -20.63 -39.40 -19.45
N VAL A 980 -20.17 -38.38 -18.73
CA VAL A 980 -20.97 -37.56 -17.81
C VAL A 980 -20.77 -36.09 -18.21
N GLN A 981 -21.86 -35.33 -18.32
CA GLN A 981 -21.84 -33.92 -18.72
C GLN A 981 -21.70 -33.04 -17.47
N GLU A 982 -20.56 -32.36 -17.31
CA GLU A 982 -20.28 -31.48 -16.16
C GLU A 982 -20.74 -30.04 -16.48
N ILE A 983 -21.97 -29.70 -16.07
CA ILE A 983 -22.59 -28.39 -16.33
C ILE A 983 -22.27 -27.43 -15.18
N ASN A 984 -21.64 -26.29 -15.47
CA ASN A 984 -21.37 -25.25 -14.48
C ASN A 984 -22.65 -24.45 -14.14
N TRP A 985 -23.29 -24.82 -13.03
CA TRP A 985 -24.49 -24.15 -12.48
C TRP A 985 -24.18 -22.86 -11.67
N HIS A 986 -22.91 -22.56 -11.43
CA HIS A 986 -22.48 -21.40 -10.64
C HIS A 986 -22.20 -20.17 -11.49
N ALA A 987 -22.04 -20.30 -12.82
CA ALA A 987 -21.81 -19.19 -13.72
C ALA A 987 -23.03 -18.24 -13.85
N PRO A 988 -22.84 -16.92 -14.05
CA PRO A 988 -23.96 -15.99 -14.27
C PRO A 988 -24.85 -16.39 -15.46
N GLY A 989 -24.26 -16.95 -16.51
CA GLY A 989 -24.96 -17.38 -17.73
C GLY A 989 -25.93 -18.56 -17.55
N ALA A 990 -25.94 -19.22 -16.38
CA ALA A 990 -26.90 -20.28 -16.09
C ALA A 990 -28.33 -19.75 -15.82
N TYR A 991 -28.48 -18.45 -15.55
CA TYR A 991 -29.72 -17.83 -15.06
C TYR A 991 -30.41 -16.93 -16.09
N ASP A 992 -31.72 -17.10 -16.23
CA ASP A 992 -32.62 -16.32 -17.10
C ASP A 992 -33.05 -15.02 -16.38
N PHE A 993 -32.13 -14.06 -16.35
CA PHE A 993 -32.37 -12.75 -15.75
C PHE A 993 -33.46 -11.93 -16.47
N ASP A 994 -33.75 -12.22 -17.74
CA ASP A 994 -34.83 -11.58 -18.48
C ASP A 994 -36.21 -12.09 -18.01
N LEU A 995 -36.37 -13.40 -17.78
CA LEU A 995 -37.56 -13.93 -17.11
C LEU A 995 -37.69 -13.39 -15.68
N LEU A 996 -36.61 -13.39 -14.89
CA LEU A 996 -36.63 -12.84 -13.53
C LEU A 996 -37.09 -11.37 -13.52
N THR A 997 -36.51 -10.56 -14.39
CA THR A 997 -36.89 -9.15 -14.57
C THR A 997 -38.35 -9.01 -14.97
N THR A 998 -38.82 -9.85 -15.89
CA THR A 998 -40.22 -9.85 -16.35
C THR A 998 -41.18 -10.22 -15.22
N THR A 999 -40.93 -11.31 -14.48
CA THR A 999 -41.76 -11.76 -13.36
C THR A 999 -41.83 -10.72 -12.25
N LEU A 1000 -40.71 -10.11 -11.86
CA LEU A 1000 -40.69 -9.04 -10.84
C LEU A 1000 -41.37 -7.75 -11.33
N THR A 1001 -41.26 -7.42 -12.63
CA THR A 1001 -41.98 -6.29 -13.22
C THR A 1001 -43.50 -6.51 -13.15
N SER A 1002 -43.99 -7.69 -13.55
CA SER A 1002 -45.42 -8.05 -13.48
C SER A 1002 -45.96 -8.03 -12.04
N LEU A 1003 -45.19 -8.53 -11.07
CA LEU A 1003 -45.52 -8.44 -9.65
C LEU A 1003 -45.60 -6.99 -9.12
N THR A 1004 -44.94 -6.04 -9.79
CA THR A 1004 -44.97 -4.61 -9.43
C THR A 1004 -46.14 -3.86 -10.09
N SER A 1005 -46.52 -4.24 -11.32
CA SER A 1005 -47.34 -3.42 -12.22
C SER A 1005 -48.86 -3.57 -12.05
N LEU A 1006 -49.36 -3.79 -10.83
CA LEU A 1006 -50.79 -4.09 -10.53
C LEU A 1006 -51.35 -5.36 -11.22
N ALA A 1007 -50.50 -6.19 -11.85
CA ALA A 1007 -50.86 -7.49 -12.40
C ALA A 1007 -50.80 -8.63 -11.35
N SER A 1008 -50.68 -8.31 -10.05
CA SER A 1008 -50.78 -9.27 -8.95
C SER A 1008 -52.14 -9.99 -8.88
N SER A 1009 -53.18 -9.40 -9.48
CA SER A 1009 -54.50 -9.99 -9.66
C SER A 1009 -54.76 -10.51 -11.08
N ASP A 1010 -53.72 -10.71 -11.90
CA ASP A 1010 -53.82 -11.33 -13.22
C ASP A 1010 -53.81 -12.87 -13.08
N PRO A 1011 -54.87 -13.59 -13.50
CA PRO A 1011 -54.94 -15.04 -13.39
C PRO A 1011 -53.93 -15.79 -14.28
N ASP A 1012 -53.32 -15.13 -15.28
CA ASP A 1012 -52.29 -15.71 -16.14
C ASP A 1012 -50.85 -15.48 -15.63
N LEU A 1013 -50.66 -14.88 -14.44
CA LEU A 1013 -49.35 -14.62 -13.85
C LEU A 1013 -48.64 -15.94 -13.44
N LYS A 1014 -47.68 -16.35 -14.27
CA LYS A 1014 -46.92 -17.60 -14.12
C LYS A 1014 -45.62 -17.38 -13.37
N ILE A 1015 -45.51 -17.95 -12.18
CA ILE A 1015 -44.24 -18.07 -11.44
C ILE A 1015 -43.53 -19.35 -11.91
N PRO A 1016 -42.26 -19.29 -12.35
CA PRO A 1016 -41.50 -20.47 -12.73
C PRO A 1016 -41.07 -21.30 -11.51
N THR A 1017 -40.89 -22.59 -11.72
CA THR A 1017 -40.12 -23.49 -10.85
C THR A 1017 -39.21 -24.39 -11.69
N PHE A 1018 -37.98 -24.61 -11.27
CA PHE A 1018 -36.99 -25.37 -12.06
C PHE A 1018 -36.73 -26.76 -11.49
N ASP A 1019 -37.02 -27.78 -12.29
CA ASP A 1019 -36.72 -29.16 -11.93
C ASP A 1019 -35.28 -29.50 -12.34
N ARG A 1020 -34.34 -29.39 -11.39
CA ARG A 1020 -32.92 -29.70 -11.63
C ARG A 1020 -32.65 -31.17 -11.99
N SER A 1021 -33.63 -32.07 -11.83
CA SER A 1021 -33.50 -33.48 -12.23
C SER A 1021 -33.94 -33.75 -13.68
N THR A 1022 -34.84 -32.92 -14.23
CA THR A 1022 -35.29 -33.01 -15.62
C THR A 1022 -34.84 -31.85 -16.52
N HIS A 1023 -34.16 -30.85 -15.94
CA HIS A 1023 -33.71 -29.60 -16.58
C HIS A 1023 -34.82 -28.82 -17.31
N THR A 1024 -36.05 -28.92 -16.80
CA THR A 1024 -37.24 -28.25 -17.35
C THR A 1024 -37.87 -27.29 -16.35
N ARG A 1025 -38.45 -26.22 -16.89
CA ARG A 1025 -39.10 -25.14 -16.16
C ARG A 1025 -40.61 -25.38 -16.16
N LYS A 1026 -41.16 -25.62 -14.99
CA LYS A 1026 -42.61 -25.74 -14.75
C LYS A 1026 -43.11 -24.35 -14.33
N PHE A 1027 -44.42 -24.13 -14.41
CA PHE A 1027 -45.04 -22.88 -13.95
C PHE A 1027 -46.19 -23.20 -13.00
N ILE A 1028 -46.23 -22.50 -11.86
CA ILE A 1028 -47.26 -22.70 -10.84
C ILE A 1028 -48.37 -21.66 -11.01
N THR A 1029 -49.60 -22.15 -11.15
CA THR A 1029 -50.85 -21.39 -11.01
C THR A 1029 -51.88 -22.28 -10.30
N PRO A 1030 -52.70 -21.76 -9.35
CA PRO A 1030 -52.68 -20.40 -8.80
C PRO A 1030 -51.47 -20.15 -7.87
N ILE A 1031 -51.20 -18.87 -7.57
CA ILE A 1031 -50.11 -18.46 -6.69
C ILE A 1031 -50.51 -18.72 -5.23
N THR A 1032 -49.64 -19.46 -4.52
CA THR A 1032 -49.82 -19.78 -3.09
C THR A 1032 -48.83 -18.96 -2.25
N CYS A 1033 -49.33 -18.12 -1.35
CA CYS A 1033 -48.50 -17.38 -0.38
C CYS A 1033 -48.80 -17.92 1.03
N SER A 1034 -47.75 -18.24 1.80
CA SER A 1034 -47.89 -18.77 3.18
C SER A 1034 -48.94 -19.89 3.32
N GLY A 1035 -49.00 -20.80 2.34
CA GLY A 1035 -49.93 -21.95 2.33
C GLY A 1035 -51.37 -21.63 1.93
N ARG A 1036 -51.68 -20.43 1.42
CA ARG A 1036 -53.02 -20.03 0.95
C ARG A 1036 -52.99 -19.49 -0.48
N GLU A 1037 -54.00 -19.84 -1.28
CA GLU A 1037 -54.21 -19.19 -2.58
C GLU A 1037 -54.57 -17.71 -2.38
N THR A 1038 -53.92 -16.80 -3.10
CA THR A 1038 -54.19 -15.36 -3.00
C THR A 1038 -53.93 -14.63 -4.32
N THR A 1039 -54.70 -13.56 -4.56
CA THR A 1039 -54.56 -12.61 -5.67
C THR A 1039 -54.00 -11.25 -5.23
N GLN A 1040 -53.50 -11.17 -3.99
CA GLN A 1040 -52.79 -10.01 -3.47
C GLN A 1040 -51.53 -10.48 -2.72
N ILE A 1041 -50.40 -9.86 -3.05
CA ILE A 1041 -49.08 -10.11 -2.47
C ILE A 1041 -48.60 -8.79 -1.87
N ASP A 1042 -48.20 -8.80 -0.60
CA ASP A 1042 -47.80 -7.59 0.13
C ASP A 1042 -46.28 -7.49 0.28
N VAL A 1043 -45.57 -8.63 0.32
CA VAL A 1043 -44.12 -8.74 0.41
C VAL A 1043 -43.61 -9.80 -0.56
N VAL A 1044 -42.51 -9.53 -1.26
CA VAL A 1044 -41.78 -10.51 -2.07
C VAL A 1044 -40.36 -10.61 -1.56
N LEU A 1045 -39.94 -11.81 -1.14
CA LEU A 1045 -38.55 -12.13 -0.81
C LEU A 1045 -37.95 -12.87 -2.00
N VAL A 1046 -36.83 -12.37 -2.54
CA VAL A 1046 -36.11 -12.96 -3.68
C VAL A 1046 -34.71 -13.35 -3.22
N GLU A 1047 -34.38 -14.64 -3.17
CA GLU A 1047 -33.08 -15.10 -2.68
C GLU A 1047 -32.29 -15.87 -3.73
N GLY A 1048 -30.97 -15.70 -3.72
CA GLY A 1048 -30.10 -16.30 -4.72
C GLY A 1048 -28.66 -15.82 -4.57
N GLU A 1049 -27.74 -16.44 -5.28
CA GLU A 1049 -26.36 -15.95 -5.29
C GLU A 1049 -26.25 -14.63 -6.09
N TYR A 1050 -26.89 -14.56 -7.25
CA TYR A 1050 -26.79 -13.43 -8.19
C TYR A 1050 -27.92 -12.39 -8.11
N THR A 1051 -28.74 -12.38 -7.06
CA THR A 1051 -29.95 -11.52 -7.02
C THR A 1051 -29.65 -10.02 -7.10
N LEU A 1052 -28.46 -9.58 -6.65
CA LEU A 1052 -27.98 -8.20 -6.76
C LEU A 1052 -27.03 -7.96 -7.95
N TRP A 1053 -26.77 -8.97 -8.79
CA TRP A 1053 -25.92 -8.86 -9.97
C TRP A 1053 -26.61 -8.08 -11.09
N SER A 1054 -27.86 -8.45 -11.42
CA SER A 1054 -28.65 -7.74 -12.43
C SER A 1054 -28.92 -6.29 -12.03
N LYS A 1055 -28.44 -5.37 -12.88
CA LYS A 1055 -28.63 -3.93 -12.69
C LYS A 1055 -30.11 -3.53 -12.60
N MET A 1056 -30.96 -4.15 -13.44
CA MET A 1056 -32.40 -3.85 -13.47
C MET A 1056 -33.08 -4.22 -12.14
N VAL A 1057 -32.79 -5.42 -11.63
CA VAL A 1057 -33.34 -5.90 -10.35
C VAL A 1057 -32.91 -4.96 -9.21
N ARG A 1058 -31.60 -4.69 -9.09
CA ARG A 1058 -31.03 -3.97 -7.93
C ARG A 1058 -31.25 -2.45 -7.93
N GLU A 1059 -31.64 -1.83 -9.05
CA GLU A 1059 -31.82 -0.36 -9.17
C GLU A 1059 -33.27 0.08 -9.50
N GLU A 1060 -34.11 -0.79 -10.08
CA GLU A 1060 -35.44 -0.40 -10.55
C GLU A 1060 -36.60 -1.20 -9.93
N LEU A 1061 -36.38 -2.43 -9.41
CA LEU A 1061 -37.46 -3.34 -8.98
C LEU A 1061 -37.52 -3.60 -7.47
N VAL A 1062 -36.38 -3.62 -6.76
CA VAL A 1062 -36.32 -3.97 -5.33
C VAL A 1062 -36.47 -2.75 -4.40
N SER A 1063 -37.14 -2.93 -3.25
CA SER A 1063 -37.34 -1.90 -2.22
C SER A 1063 -36.26 -1.90 -1.12
N LEU A 1064 -35.62 -3.06 -0.91
CA LEU A 1064 -34.55 -3.29 0.07
C LEU A 1064 -33.58 -4.37 -0.46
N ARG A 1065 -32.28 -4.18 -0.26
CA ARG A 1065 -31.22 -5.09 -0.70
C ARG A 1065 -30.42 -5.57 0.49
N VAL A 1066 -30.33 -6.88 0.65
CA VAL A 1066 -29.65 -7.54 1.77
C VAL A 1066 -28.54 -8.42 1.22
N PHE A 1067 -27.36 -8.39 1.84
CA PHE A 1067 -26.27 -9.32 1.54
C PHE A 1067 -25.94 -10.15 2.77
N ALA A 1068 -26.15 -11.47 2.67
CA ALA A 1068 -25.80 -12.43 3.71
C ALA A 1068 -24.30 -12.72 3.65
N ASP A 1069 -23.58 -12.25 4.66
CA ASP A 1069 -22.12 -12.20 4.69
C ASP A 1069 -21.60 -13.25 5.66
N LEU A 1070 -20.88 -14.25 5.13
CA LEU A 1070 -20.41 -15.40 5.88
C LEU A 1070 -19.06 -15.88 5.31
N ASP A 1071 -18.16 -16.28 6.19
CA ASP A 1071 -16.78 -16.60 5.87
C ASP A 1071 -16.63 -17.84 4.98
N ALA A 1072 -15.50 -17.95 4.27
CA ALA A 1072 -15.34 -18.91 3.17
C ALA A 1072 -15.21 -20.37 3.61
N ASP A 1073 -14.73 -20.58 4.83
CA ASP A 1073 -14.60 -21.84 5.56
C ASP A 1073 -15.91 -22.24 6.25
N GLU A 1074 -16.63 -21.30 6.87
CA GLU A 1074 -18.01 -21.51 7.34
C GLU A 1074 -18.93 -21.88 6.17
N ARG A 1075 -18.83 -21.19 5.03
CA ARG A 1075 -19.58 -21.55 3.81
C ARG A 1075 -19.17 -22.92 3.27
N LEU A 1076 -17.89 -23.25 3.23
CA LEU A 1076 -17.41 -24.54 2.72
C LEU A 1076 -17.81 -25.71 3.63
N SER A 1077 -17.65 -25.58 4.95
CA SER A 1077 -18.04 -26.62 5.91
C SER A 1077 -19.56 -26.88 5.87
N ARG A 1078 -20.38 -25.81 5.86
CA ARG A 1078 -21.84 -25.93 5.68
C ARG A 1078 -22.21 -26.53 4.31
N LEU A 1079 -21.47 -26.20 3.25
CA LEU A 1079 -21.68 -26.78 1.91
C LEU A 1079 -21.38 -28.29 1.89
N VAL A 1080 -20.25 -28.70 2.48
CA VAL A 1080 -19.82 -30.09 2.60
C VAL A 1080 -20.82 -30.91 3.41
N LEU A 1081 -21.19 -30.46 4.61
CA LEU A 1081 -22.17 -31.15 5.45
C LEU A 1081 -23.50 -31.32 4.68
N ARG A 1082 -24.07 -30.22 4.16
CA ARG A 1082 -25.32 -30.24 3.41
C ARG A 1082 -25.29 -31.18 2.20
N ASP A 1083 -24.26 -31.12 1.36
CA ASP A 1083 -24.25 -31.86 0.10
C ASP A 1083 -23.76 -33.31 0.25
N THR A 1084 -23.04 -33.63 1.33
CA THR A 1084 -22.72 -35.02 1.71
C THR A 1084 -23.92 -35.67 2.41
N GLU A 1085 -24.54 -35.02 3.39
CA GLU A 1085 -25.58 -35.60 4.25
C GLU A 1085 -26.99 -35.53 3.63
N GLU A 1086 -27.43 -34.36 3.12
CA GLU A 1086 -28.79 -34.22 2.56
C GLU A 1086 -28.92 -34.80 1.14
N LYS A 1087 -27.81 -34.92 0.40
CA LYS A 1087 -27.80 -35.26 -1.03
C LYS A 1087 -26.94 -36.46 -1.42
N GLY A 1088 -26.08 -36.94 -0.52
CA GLY A 1088 -25.24 -38.13 -0.77
C GLY A 1088 -24.15 -37.94 -1.82
N TYR A 1089 -23.71 -36.71 -2.10
CA TYR A 1089 -22.59 -36.48 -3.03
C TYR A 1089 -21.25 -36.84 -2.38
N PRO A 1090 -20.29 -37.43 -3.14
CA PRO A 1090 -18.95 -37.70 -2.60
C PRO A 1090 -18.22 -36.41 -2.24
N LEU A 1091 -17.59 -36.37 -1.06
CA LEU A 1091 -16.81 -35.22 -0.58
C LEU A 1091 -15.85 -34.65 -1.63
N ALA A 1092 -15.11 -35.52 -2.32
CA ALA A 1092 -14.17 -35.11 -3.37
C ALA A 1092 -14.84 -34.31 -4.51
N ALA A 1093 -16.05 -34.68 -4.92
CA ALA A 1093 -16.80 -33.98 -5.97
C ALA A 1093 -17.35 -32.63 -5.49
N ILE A 1094 -17.74 -32.52 -4.21
CA ILE A 1094 -18.20 -31.25 -3.60
C ILE A 1094 -17.04 -30.26 -3.49
N LEU A 1095 -15.85 -30.73 -3.08
CA LEU A 1095 -14.64 -29.92 -3.00
C LEU A 1095 -14.16 -29.47 -4.40
N ASP A 1096 -14.26 -30.35 -5.39
CA ASP A 1096 -13.88 -30.06 -6.78
C ASP A 1096 -14.84 -29.03 -7.44
N ASP A 1097 -16.16 -29.19 -7.31
CA ASP A 1097 -17.16 -28.19 -7.74
C ASP A 1097 -16.98 -26.83 -7.02
N TYR A 1098 -16.65 -26.86 -5.72
CA TYR A 1098 -16.39 -25.64 -4.97
C TYR A 1098 -15.14 -24.90 -5.45
N VAL A 1099 -14.03 -25.61 -5.69
CA VAL A 1099 -12.75 -25.01 -6.11
C VAL A 1099 -12.80 -24.57 -7.57
N LYS A 1100 -13.37 -25.39 -8.48
CA LYS A 1100 -13.49 -25.09 -9.91
C LYS A 1100 -14.48 -23.98 -10.22
N PHE A 1101 -15.65 -23.99 -9.56
CA PHE A 1101 -16.80 -23.22 -10.02
C PHE A 1101 -17.39 -22.31 -8.95
N ALA A 1102 -17.74 -22.83 -7.76
CA ALA A 1102 -18.52 -22.07 -6.78
C ALA A 1102 -17.72 -20.92 -6.12
N LYS A 1103 -16.44 -21.16 -5.79
CA LYS A 1103 -15.56 -20.13 -5.20
C LYS A 1103 -15.16 -19.06 -6.23
N PRO A 1104 -14.66 -19.36 -7.45
CA PRO A 1104 -14.38 -18.33 -8.44
C PRO A 1104 -15.61 -17.48 -8.77
N SER A 1105 -16.78 -18.12 -8.93
CA SER A 1105 -18.06 -17.43 -9.12
C SER A 1105 -18.41 -16.48 -7.96
N PHE A 1106 -18.09 -16.88 -6.72
CA PHE A 1106 -18.28 -16.03 -5.56
C PHE A 1106 -17.34 -14.81 -5.57
N ASP A 1107 -16.04 -15.06 -5.74
CA ASP A 1107 -15.01 -14.02 -5.65
C ASP A 1107 -15.12 -13.00 -6.82
N GLU A 1108 -15.40 -13.48 -8.05
CA GLU A 1108 -15.48 -12.64 -9.26
C GLU A 1108 -16.79 -11.87 -9.40
N PHE A 1109 -17.95 -12.50 -9.12
CA PHE A 1109 -19.25 -11.94 -9.50
C PHE A 1109 -20.23 -11.68 -8.36
N ILE A 1110 -20.20 -12.48 -7.29
CA ILE A 1110 -21.21 -12.39 -6.22
C ILE A 1110 -20.74 -11.41 -5.14
N LEU A 1111 -19.51 -11.57 -4.64
CA LEU A 1111 -18.91 -10.72 -3.61
C LEU A 1111 -18.91 -9.23 -4.00
N PRO A 1112 -18.58 -8.83 -5.25
CA PRO A 1112 -18.70 -7.44 -5.67
C PRO A 1112 -20.12 -6.85 -5.59
N THR A 1113 -21.17 -7.67 -5.54
CA THR A 1113 -22.55 -7.16 -5.38
C THR A 1113 -22.88 -6.69 -3.95
N LYS A 1114 -22.06 -7.06 -2.96
CA LYS A 1114 -22.13 -6.59 -1.56
C LYS A 1114 -22.17 -5.07 -1.46
N GLN A 1115 -21.47 -4.36 -2.35
CA GLN A 1115 -21.44 -2.89 -2.41
C GLN A 1115 -22.80 -2.24 -2.78
N PHE A 1116 -23.76 -3.02 -3.31
CA PHE A 1116 -25.09 -2.55 -3.69
C PHE A 1116 -26.17 -2.89 -2.65
N ALA A 1117 -25.81 -3.52 -1.53
CA ALA A 1117 -26.73 -3.83 -0.45
C ALA A 1117 -27.03 -2.59 0.41
N ASP A 1118 -28.29 -2.48 0.85
CA ASP A 1118 -28.72 -1.50 1.86
C ASP A 1118 -28.44 -2.02 3.29
N ILE A 1119 -28.41 -3.34 3.46
CA ILE A 1119 -28.08 -4.02 4.72
C ILE A 1119 -27.11 -5.17 4.42
N ILE A 1120 -25.95 -5.17 5.07
CA ILE A 1120 -25.06 -6.33 5.13
C ILE A 1120 -25.36 -7.06 6.45
N LEU A 1121 -25.59 -8.37 6.38
CA LEU A 1121 -25.92 -9.21 7.53
C LEU A 1121 -24.71 -10.10 7.87
N PRO A 1122 -23.82 -9.67 8.80
CA PRO A 1122 -22.61 -10.40 9.15
C PRO A 1122 -22.93 -11.68 9.92
N ARG A 1123 -22.20 -12.75 9.62
CA ARG A 1123 -22.46 -14.15 10.02
C ARG A 1123 -23.76 -14.73 9.46
N GLY A 1124 -24.24 -14.19 8.34
CA GLY A 1124 -25.40 -14.69 7.60
C GLY A 1124 -26.63 -14.93 8.49
N ASP A 1125 -27.12 -16.17 8.50
CA ASP A 1125 -28.32 -16.57 9.25
C ASP A 1125 -28.13 -16.73 10.76
N LEU A 1126 -26.88 -16.70 11.28
CA LEU A 1126 -26.63 -16.71 12.72
C LEU A 1126 -26.99 -15.38 13.40
N ASN A 1127 -27.19 -14.31 12.63
CA ASN A 1127 -27.48 -12.97 13.14
C ASN A 1127 -28.99 -12.73 13.29
N THR A 1128 -29.60 -13.44 14.23
CA THR A 1128 -31.04 -13.36 14.54
C THR A 1128 -31.50 -11.93 14.82
N GLN A 1129 -30.72 -11.13 15.55
CA GLN A 1129 -31.03 -9.73 15.82
C GLN A 1129 -31.09 -8.87 14.54
N GLY A 1130 -30.17 -9.06 13.61
CA GLY A 1130 -30.22 -8.38 12.31
C GLY A 1130 -31.42 -8.81 11.46
N ILE A 1131 -31.82 -10.08 11.54
CA ILE A 1131 -33.02 -10.61 10.87
C ILE A 1131 -34.30 -10.01 11.48
N GLU A 1132 -34.39 -9.90 12.80
CA GLU A 1132 -35.50 -9.25 13.49
C GLU A 1132 -35.62 -7.76 13.11
N LEU A 1133 -34.50 -7.05 13.00
CA LEU A 1133 -34.47 -5.66 12.54
C LEU A 1133 -34.95 -5.50 11.09
N ILE A 1134 -34.62 -6.45 10.20
CA ILE A 1134 -35.17 -6.49 8.82
C ILE A 1134 -36.69 -6.71 8.85
N GLY A 1135 -37.18 -7.66 9.66
CA GLY A 1135 -38.61 -7.92 9.84
C GLY A 1135 -39.38 -6.70 10.39
N LEU A 1136 -38.79 -6.00 11.36
CA LEU A 1136 -39.31 -4.75 11.91
C LEU A 1136 -39.36 -3.65 10.84
N HIS A 1137 -38.29 -3.47 10.06
CA HIS A 1137 -38.25 -2.46 8.99
C HIS A 1137 -39.32 -2.70 7.92
N ILE A 1138 -39.51 -3.95 7.48
CA ILE A 1138 -40.61 -4.31 6.55
C ILE A 1138 -41.97 -4.00 7.19
N THR A 1139 -42.15 -4.32 8.47
CA THR A 1139 -43.39 -4.03 9.22
C THR A 1139 -43.68 -2.52 9.29
N GLU A 1140 -42.68 -1.69 9.54
CA GLU A 1140 -42.82 -0.23 9.53
C GLU A 1140 -43.10 0.33 8.14
N ALA A 1141 -42.43 -0.19 7.10
CA ALA A 1141 -42.67 0.21 5.71
C ALA A 1141 -44.13 -0.07 5.27
N LEU A 1142 -44.69 -1.22 5.66
CA LEU A 1142 -46.09 -1.58 5.40
C LEU A 1142 -47.07 -0.67 6.17
N ARG A 1143 -46.82 -0.41 7.48
CA ARG A 1143 -47.62 0.54 8.28
C ARG A 1143 -47.57 1.97 7.71
N ALA A 1144 -46.41 2.41 7.21
CA ALA A 1144 -46.21 3.72 6.61
C ALA A 1144 -46.89 3.88 5.23
N ARG A 1145 -47.21 2.78 4.54
CA ARG A 1145 -48.08 2.78 3.35
C ARG A 1145 -49.55 2.95 3.78
N GLN A 1146 -50.05 2.10 4.68
CA GLN A 1146 -51.45 2.15 5.17
C GLN A 1146 -51.86 3.52 5.73
N ASN A 1147 -51.00 4.17 6.53
CA ASN A 1147 -51.28 5.51 7.07
C ASN A 1147 -51.36 6.62 6.02
N LYS A 1148 -50.80 6.44 4.80
CA LYS A 1148 -50.93 7.43 3.71
C LYS A 1148 -52.30 7.34 3.04
N ASP A 1149 -52.83 6.13 2.84
CA ASP A 1149 -54.11 5.93 2.16
C ASP A 1149 -55.27 6.54 2.96
N VAL A 1150 -55.28 6.40 4.28
CA VAL A 1150 -56.27 7.05 5.17
C VAL A 1150 -56.32 8.56 4.95
N VAL A 1151 -55.15 9.23 4.90
CA VAL A 1151 -55.03 10.69 4.72
C VAL A 1151 -55.42 11.14 3.29
N VAL A 1152 -55.33 10.25 2.29
CA VAL A 1152 -55.77 10.53 0.92
C VAL A 1152 -57.28 10.38 0.76
N VAL A 1153 -57.90 9.40 1.44
CA VAL A 1153 -59.34 9.12 1.34
C VAL A 1153 -60.21 10.24 1.93
N GLU A 1154 -59.83 10.86 3.05
CA GLU A 1154 -60.63 11.96 3.64
C GLU A 1154 -60.73 13.21 2.74
N LYS A 1155 -59.75 13.45 1.85
CA LYS A 1155 -59.68 14.67 1.02
C LYS A 1155 -60.54 14.63 -0.26
N LYS A 1156 -61.76 14.07 -0.21
CA LYS A 1156 -62.66 14.10 -1.39
C LYS A 1156 -64.19 14.00 -1.14
N LYS A 1157 -64.80 15.06 -0.55
CA LYS A 1157 -66.13 15.57 -0.98
C LYS A 1157 -66.52 16.91 -0.32
N GLY A 1158 -66.52 17.99 -1.12
CA GLY A 1158 -67.02 19.32 -0.77
C GLY A 1158 -67.06 20.20 -2.05
N PRO A 1159 -68.22 20.74 -2.51
CA PRO A 1159 -68.35 21.19 -3.90
C PRO A 1159 -68.43 22.72 -4.13
N ARG A 1160 -67.89 23.17 -5.28
CA ARG A 1160 -68.12 24.48 -5.94
C ARG A 1160 -67.55 25.71 -5.16
N MET A 1161 -67.40 26.92 -5.71
CA MET A 1161 -67.82 27.54 -6.99
C MET A 1161 -66.64 28.20 -7.75
N SER A 1162 -66.91 28.71 -8.96
CA SER A 1162 -65.95 29.38 -9.85
C SER A 1162 -65.98 30.91 -9.77
N ALA A 1163 -64.85 31.50 -10.18
CA ALA A 1163 -64.71 32.77 -10.91
C ALA A 1163 -64.59 34.13 -10.18
N MET A 1164 -63.73 34.97 -10.80
CA MET A 1164 -63.70 36.44 -10.83
C MET A 1164 -63.23 37.29 -9.62
N ALA A 1165 -61.95 37.74 -9.74
CA ALA A 1165 -61.59 39.10 -10.20
C ALA A 1165 -61.25 40.24 -9.20
N VAL A 1166 -60.17 40.97 -9.57
CA VAL A 1166 -59.98 42.44 -9.51
C VAL A 1166 -59.45 43.14 -8.22
N VAL A 1167 -58.12 43.37 -8.22
CA VAL A 1167 -57.39 44.67 -8.08
C VAL A 1167 -57.33 45.47 -6.76
N SER A 1168 -56.08 45.85 -6.40
CA SER A 1168 -55.60 47.04 -5.62
C SER A 1168 -55.67 47.09 -4.09
N GLY A 1169 -54.82 47.96 -3.49
CA GLY A 1169 -54.73 48.29 -2.05
C GLY A 1169 -53.63 47.53 -1.29
N THR A 1170 -52.33 47.84 -1.35
CA THR A 1170 -51.63 49.05 -0.83
C THR A 1170 -52.05 49.51 0.57
N GLU A 1171 -51.28 49.16 1.61
CA GLU A 1171 -50.30 50.07 2.25
C GLU A 1171 -49.44 49.35 3.32
N THR A 1172 -48.48 50.06 3.92
CA THR A 1172 -47.38 49.53 4.77
C THR A 1172 -47.37 50.20 6.18
N PRO A 1173 -46.25 50.31 6.92
CA PRO A 1173 -45.81 49.26 7.85
C PRO A 1173 -45.52 49.73 9.29
N GLY A 1174 -45.14 48.79 10.17
CA GLY A 1174 -44.13 49.05 11.21
C GLY A 1174 -44.58 48.93 12.67
N GLY A 1175 -43.60 49.08 13.58
CA GLY A 1175 -43.76 49.00 15.04
C GLY A 1175 -43.05 47.77 15.64
N SER A 1176 -42.17 47.99 16.63
CA SER A 1176 -41.36 46.93 17.24
C SER A 1176 -40.97 47.24 18.69
N TRP A 1177 -40.58 46.18 19.42
CA TRP A 1177 -39.81 46.14 20.68
C TRP A 1177 -40.49 46.31 22.06
N ARG A 1178 -40.01 45.45 23.00
CA ARG A 1178 -39.93 45.56 24.49
C ARG A 1178 -41.18 45.30 25.37
N GLU A 1179 -41.08 44.79 26.62
CA GLU A 1179 -40.06 43.99 27.38
C GLU A 1179 -40.56 43.63 28.82
N ILE A 1180 -39.94 42.62 29.50
CA ILE A 1180 -39.94 42.29 30.97
C ILE A 1180 -41.30 42.02 31.70
N PRO A 1181 -41.35 41.48 32.97
CA PRO A 1181 -40.29 41.06 33.92
C PRO A 1181 -40.39 39.61 34.49
N ARG A 1182 -39.52 39.31 35.49
CA ARG A 1182 -39.15 38.01 36.12
C ARG A 1182 -39.95 37.64 37.39
N GLU A 1183 -39.93 36.35 37.77
CA GLU A 1183 -39.74 35.81 39.15
C GLU A 1183 -39.54 34.26 39.07
N GLY A 1184 -39.03 33.50 40.05
CA GLY A 1184 -38.34 33.86 41.31
C GLY A 1184 -38.35 32.76 42.40
N GLY A 1185 -37.29 31.94 42.57
CA GLY A 1185 -37.16 30.97 43.69
C GLY A 1185 -36.04 29.91 43.55
N SER A 1186 -35.61 29.31 44.68
CA SER A 1186 -34.45 28.37 44.76
C SER A 1186 -34.49 27.45 46.00
N PHE A 1187 -33.95 26.20 45.94
CA PHE A 1187 -32.90 25.65 46.84
C PHE A 1187 -32.67 24.11 46.83
N TYR A 1188 -31.39 23.74 47.07
CA TYR A 1188 -30.83 22.52 47.69
C TYR A 1188 -30.72 21.16 46.95
N GLU A 1189 -29.94 20.26 47.56
CA GLU A 1189 -28.99 19.30 46.94
C GLU A 1189 -29.28 17.80 47.23
N ILE A 1190 -28.27 16.94 46.97
CA ILE A 1190 -28.12 15.50 47.28
C ILE A 1190 -28.70 14.59 46.18
N GLY A 1191 -27.97 13.60 45.63
CA GLY A 1191 -26.57 13.19 45.87
C GLY A 1191 -26.44 11.66 45.87
N GLY A 1192 -25.65 11.12 44.94
CA GLY A 1192 -25.45 9.69 44.71
C GLY A 1192 -24.80 9.46 43.35
#